data_AF-A0A3D5B403-F1
#
_entry.id   AF-A0A3D5B403-F1
#
_cell.length_a   1.000
_cell.length_b   1.000
_cell.length_c   1.000
_cell.angle_alpha   90.00
_cell.angle_beta   90.00
_cell.angle_gamma   90.00
#
_symmetry.space_group_name_H-M   'P 1'
#
loop_
_entity.id
_entity.type
_entity.pdbx_description
1 polymer ?
#
loop_
_entity_poly.entity_id
_entity_poly.type
_entity_poly.pdbx_seq_one_letter_code
_entity_poly.pdbx_strand_id
1 'polypeptide(L)'
;MEQEVREKLYQSIVKDDVKTFGSLCTPEVFSSVFGHFPLLSLVYLYGAKRILSKHFSDLIKERGRVRQPGFTAADILFRKKAGKTLRHFAGRDVSPLEMLAVLGKRRKLAKLYSVYPNATRYLPMIKNIYFTRIGKVVTVKKDKLILPPEPLAFAERKLLFRLAFIFLGIGVALALTTALLSVYFGWGTSAVYLKVRSGDTALSALTKDQPMIIKSDITLAKGVDSYSAKIGGENHVIALSAPFAERFSGEIRDVTFLLTKDFKGDAVILENSGALLNVRVIAEGEWEKGGEYVSALVAVNKGKITSCSVQADLTIGGDQRGNCYLGMIAGKNEGVIQNCLAKGSCTAENVDLAGIVGENLSAGSVHDCTVEMNLTQRTTLQGWNPNVAGICDTNHGVIERCVFSGSISAVVDVLELQTGEDVCSAYAAGIVCTNVGTLFKCTNQGSVTATAHNGGAFAGGIVTFNTVTNDYALLGMIEGCSGLGEVTASSDSYNSTAGGVAAVNNKGATIQFSRQTQRVEALTQGDYYDYTGGIAGQSGGLLKGCFFVGTLPEQDQDSIVGAIVGSYHLYYGGKYNGQDTWYTNIWDNNAFVSDSARTSGAVVSDTSDVFGLRGYDGLRASITYSRYYFENTAGYEKYVSELLDANVKPVTLEELKEMEIYYE
;
A
#
# COMPACT_ATOMS: atom_id res chain seq x y z
N MET A 1 10.75 104.39 17.73
CA MET A 1 11.92 103.52 17.52
C MET A 1 12.79 104.08 16.41
N GLU A 2 14.09 104.26 16.66
CA GLU A 2 15.05 104.68 15.63
C GLU A 2 15.11 103.66 14.48
N GLN A 3 15.32 104.15 13.26
CA GLN A 3 15.31 103.33 12.05
C GLN A 3 16.37 102.21 12.10
N GLU A 4 17.54 102.49 12.68
CA GLU A 4 18.63 101.51 12.81
C GLU A 4 18.26 100.34 13.74
N VAL A 5 17.67 100.64 14.90
CA VAL A 5 17.18 99.63 15.86
C VAL A 5 16.10 98.77 15.22
N ARG A 6 15.19 99.39 14.45
CA ARG A 6 14.11 98.70 13.74
C ARG A 6 14.64 97.71 12.70
N GLU A 7 15.63 98.11 11.90
CA GLU A 7 16.22 97.22 10.88
C GLU A 7 17.02 96.08 11.51
N LYS A 8 17.83 96.38 12.55
CA LYS A 8 18.55 95.35 13.32
C LYS A 8 17.59 94.31 13.93
N LEU A 9 16.45 94.76 14.48
CA LEU A 9 15.41 93.87 15.00
C LEU A 9 14.83 92.98 13.89
N TYR A 10 14.49 93.54 12.74
CA TYR A 10 13.96 92.77 11.62
C TYR A 10 14.94 91.70 11.12
N GLN A 11 16.20 92.07 10.91
CA GLN A 11 17.24 91.14 10.50
C GLN A 11 17.45 90.02 11.53
N SER A 12 17.35 90.33 12.83
CA SER A 12 17.43 89.31 13.88
C SER A 12 16.28 88.30 13.79
N ILE A 13 15.06 88.73 13.44
CA ILE A 13 13.91 87.82 13.24
C ILE A 13 14.11 86.95 12.00
N VAL A 14 14.52 87.55 10.88
CA VAL A 14 14.74 86.83 9.62
C VAL A 14 15.81 85.74 9.80
N LYS A 15 16.88 86.04 10.55
CA LYS A 15 17.99 85.11 10.83
C LYS A 15 17.77 84.19 12.03
N ASP A 16 16.66 84.34 12.76
CA ASP A 16 16.42 83.67 14.05
C ASP A 16 17.58 83.88 15.06
N ASP A 17 18.16 85.09 15.07
CA ASP A 17 19.26 85.49 15.94
C ASP A 17 18.75 85.97 17.30
N VAL A 18 18.73 85.03 18.24
CA VAL A 18 18.26 85.24 19.60
C VAL A 18 19.08 86.26 20.39
N LYS A 19 20.39 86.36 20.13
CA LYS A 19 21.27 87.25 20.93
C LYS A 19 20.97 88.70 20.56
N THR A 20 21.00 89.01 19.27
CA THR A 20 20.69 90.36 18.78
C THR A 20 19.23 90.74 19.03
N PHE A 21 18.29 89.81 18.86
CA PHE A 21 16.89 90.05 19.22
C PHE A 21 16.74 90.42 20.69
N GLY A 22 17.35 89.63 21.59
CA GLY A 22 17.29 89.86 23.03
C GLY A 22 17.89 91.20 23.46
N SER A 23 19.01 91.64 22.86
CA SER A 23 19.63 92.94 23.20
C SER A 23 18.80 94.15 22.76
N LEU A 24 17.93 93.99 21.76
CA LEU A 24 17.10 95.07 21.23
C LEU A 24 15.71 95.11 21.88
N CYS A 25 15.28 94.03 22.54
CA CYS A 25 13.94 93.86 23.08
C CYS A 25 13.70 94.65 24.38
N THR A 26 13.31 95.92 24.26
CA THR A 26 12.77 96.72 25.35
C THR A 26 11.24 96.52 25.50
N PRO A 27 10.61 96.92 26.62
CA PRO A 27 9.15 96.87 26.76
C PRO A 27 8.38 97.55 25.62
N GLU A 28 8.93 98.62 25.04
CA GLU A 28 8.41 99.35 23.88
C GLU A 28 8.48 98.55 22.57
N VAL A 29 9.54 97.74 22.39
CA VAL A 29 9.68 96.87 21.23
C VAL A 29 8.64 95.75 21.25
N PHE A 30 8.36 95.18 22.41
CA PHE A 30 7.33 94.16 22.55
C PHE A 30 5.90 94.68 22.34
N SER A 31 5.64 95.96 22.62
CA SER A 31 4.37 96.63 22.31
C SER A 31 4.27 97.13 20.86
N SER A 32 5.34 97.02 20.08
CA SER A 32 5.37 97.56 18.72
C SER A 32 4.61 96.67 17.71
N VAL A 33 3.86 97.33 16.83
CA VAL A 33 3.23 96.73 15.64
C VAL A 33 3.91 97.30 14.40
N PHE A 34 4.55 96.44 13.63
CA PHE A 34 5.30 96.82 12.43
C PHE A 34 4.40 96.66 11.21
N GLY A 35 3.85 97.77 10.71
CA GLY A 35 2.81 97.76 9.69
C GLY A 35 1.55 97.08 10.22
N HIS A 36 1.25 95.88 9.72
CA HIS A 36 0.10 95.07 10.16
C HIS A 36 0.49 93.91 11.10
N PHE A 37 1.77 93.77 11.45
CA PHE A 37 2.25 92.60 12.18
C PHE A 37 2.73 92.97 13.58
N PRO A 38 2.02 92.51 14.63
CA PRO A 38 2.60 92.41 15.96
C PRO A 38 3.91 91.62 15.91
N LEU A 39 4.85 91.94 16.80
CA LEU A 39 6.18 91.31 16.81
C LEU A 39 6.13 89.77 16.80
N LEU A 40 5.24 89.16 17.60
CA LEU A 40 5.06 87.71 17.62
C LEU A 40 4.54 87.14 16.28
N SER A 41 3.71 87.89 15.55
CA SER A 41 3.25 87.48 14.22
C SER A 41 4.41 87.45 13.21
N LEU A 42 5.35 88.41 13.29
CA LEU A 42 6.57 88.40 12.46
C LEU A 42 7.46 87.19 12.79
N VAL A 43 7.65 86.88 14.07
CA VAL A 43 8.41 85.70 14.52
C VAL A 43 7.80 84.41 13.96
N TYR A 44 6.46 84.29 13.95
CA TYR A 44 5.79 83.16 13.32
C TYR A 44 5.91 83.13 11.80
N LEU A 45 5.77 84.28 11.13
CA LEU A 45 5.85 84.40 9.68
C LEU A 45 7.20 83.90 9.13
N TYR A 46 8.28 84.30 9.79
CA TYR A 46 9.65 83.88 9.43
C TYR A 46 10.05 82.52 10.02
N GLY A 47 9.25 81.96 10.92
CA GLY A 47 9.53 80.67 11.53
C GLY A 47 10.77 80.70 12.43
N ALA A 48 11.03 81.82 13.11
CA ALA A 48 12.13 82.03 14.03
C ALA A 48 11.93 81.23 15.33
N LYS A 49 12.37 79.96 15.32
CA LYS A 49 12.10 78.98 16.38
C LYS A 49 12.88 79.27 17.65
N ARG A 50 14.13 79.70 17.53
CA ARG A 50 15.02 79.96 18.66
C ARG A 50 14.57 81.19 19.43
N ILE A 51 14.19 82.25 18.71
CA ILE A 51 13.60 83.46 19.29
C ILE A 51 12.30 83.12 20.00
N LEU A 52 11.41 82.39 19.33
CA LEU A 52 10.15 81.95 19.91
C LEU A 52 10.39 81.13 21.18
N SER A 53 11.36 80.21 21.19
CA SER A 53 11.65 79.37 22.36
C SER A 53 12.15 80.17 23.56
N LYS A 54 12.98 81.20 23.37
CA LYS A 54 13.58 81.97 24.47
C LYS A 54 12.69 83.10 24.98
N HIS A 55 11.94 83.76 24.09
CA HIS A 55 11.19 84.98 24.41
C HIS A 55 9.67 84.80 24.35
N PHE A 56 9.16 83.56 24.33
CA PHE A 56 7.72 83.29 24.21
C PHE A 56 6.87 84.00 25.27
N SER A 57 7.29 83.90 26.54
CA SER A 57 6.57 84.45 27.69
C SER A 57 6.43 85.97 27.62
N ASP A 58 7.39 86.66 27.02
CA ASP A 58 7.34 88.11 26.85
C ASP A 58 6.57 88.53 25.59
N LEU A 59 6.68 87.73 24.52
CA LEU A 59 6.01 87.95 23.24
C LEU A 59 4.50 87.70 23.29
N ILE A 60 4.03 86.83 24.19
CA ILE A 60 2.60 86.48 24.30
C ILE A 60 1.78 87.48 25.12
N LYS A 61 2.43 88.30 25.95
CA LYS A 61 1.76 89.31 26.80
C LYS A 61 1.06 90.35 25.92
N GLU A 62 -0.23 90.58 26.15
CA GLU A 62 -0.98 91.63 25.47
C GLU A 62 -0.58 92.99 26.05
N ARG A 63 -0.06 93.89 25.22
CA ARG A 63 0.39 95.25 25.59
C ARG A 63 -0.30 96.27 24.69
N GLY A 64 -0.40 97.52 25.14
CA GLY A 64 -0.85 98.64 24.29
C GLY A 64 -0.01 98.70 23.01
N ARG A 65 -0.63 98.95 21.85
CA ARG A 65 0.04 98.83 20.55
C ARG A 65 0.65 100.16 20.10
N VAL A 66 1.97 100.21 19.94
CA VAL A 66 2.68 101.36 19.36
C VAL A 66 2.93 101.07 17.89
N ARG A 67 2.36 101.86 16.98
CA ARG A 67 2.56 101.67 15.54
C ARG A 67 3.97 102.09 15.12
N GLN A 68 4.64 101.20 14.42
CA GLN A 68 5.92 101.44 13.76
C GLN A 68 5.73 101.24 12.24
N PRO A 69 6.53 101.91 11.39
CA PRO A 69 6.53 101.63 9.96
C PRO A 69 6.82 100.15 9.69
N GLY A 70 6.08 99.55 8.74
CA GLY A 70 6.17 98.13 8.40
C GLY A 70 7.41 97.76 7.60
N PHE A 71 7.62 96.45 7.45
CA PHE A 71 8.69 95.90 6.62
C PHE A 71 8.09 95.39 5.31
N THR A 72 8.43 96.03 4.18
CA THR A 72 7.92 95.66 2.84
C THR A 72 8.14 94.17 2.53
N ALA A 73 9.29 93.61 2.92
CA ALA A 73 9.59 92.20 2.71
C ALA A 73 8.69 91.25 3.55
N ALA A 74 8.29 91.67 4.77
CA ALA A 74 7.32 90.91 5.56
C ALA A 74 5.93 90.93 4.92
N ASP A 75 5.49 92.06 4.36
CA ASP A 75 4.22 92.15 3.63
C ASP A 75 4.21 91.24 2.39
N ILE A 76 5.28 91.25 1.59
CA ILE A 76 5.42 90.37 0.43
C ILE A 76 5.36 88.90 0.84
N LEU A 77 6.12 88.51 1.88
CA LEU A 77 6.12 87.14 2.38
C LEU A 77 4.74 86.73 2.91
N PHE A 78 4.08 87.60 3.67
CA PHE A 78 2.74 87.34 4.18
C PHE A 78 1.73 87.18 3.05
N ARG A 79 1.70 88.06 2.04
CA ARG A 79 0.81 87.93 0.88
C ARG A 79 0.99 86.58 0.18
N LYS A 80 2.24 86.15 -0.01
CA LYS A 80 2.58 84.84 -0.58
C LYS A 80 2.06 83.67 0.28
N LYS A 81 2.12 83.78 1.61
CA LYS A 81 1.67 82.73 2.54
C LYS A 81 0.15 82.72 2.76
N ALA A 82 -0.49 83.89 2.78
CA ALA A 82 -1.92 84.05 2.98
C ALA A 82 -2.72 83.55 1.76
N GLY A 83 -2.23 83.80 0.54
CA GLY A 83 -2.94 83.41 -0.67
C GLY A 83 -4.41 83.89 -0.63
N LYS A 84 -5.36 82.95 -0.76
CA LYS A 84 -6.80 83.27 -0.74
C LYS A 84 -7.31 83.87 0.57
N THR A 85 -6.60 83.68 1.69
CA THR A 85 -7.00 84.25 2.99
C THR A 85 -6.62 85.71 3.13
N LEU A 86 -5.85 86.28 2.19
CA LEU A 86 -5.39 87.67 2.22
C LEU A 86 -6.57 88.67 2.27
N ARG A 87 -7.69 88.33 1.62
CA ARG A 87 -8.94 89.13 1.61
C ARG A 87 -9.47 89.48 3.00
N HIS A 88 -9.12 88.67 4.01
CA HIS A 88 -9.58 88.85 5.38
C HIS A 88 -8.76 89.87 6.18
N PHE A 89 -7.71 90.46 5.60
CA PHE A 89 -6.74 91.31 6.32
C PHE A 89 -6.65 92.76 5.79
N ALA A 90 -7.60 93.23 4.98
CA ALA A 90 -7.60 94.60 4.48
C ALA A 90 -7.70 95.63 5.63
N GLY A 91 -6.64 96.41 5.84
CA GLY A 91 -6.61 97.50 6.82
C GLY A 91 -6.51 97.09 8.29
N ARG A 92 -6.22 95.81 8.58
CA ARG A 92 -6.21 95.27 9.95
C ARG A 92 -4.93 94.52 10.29
N ASP A 93 -4.62 94.50 11.57
CA ASP A 93 -3.48 93.76 12.10
C ASP A 93 -3.73 92.24 12.00
N VAL A 94 -2.66 91.48 11.78
CA VAL A 94 -2.68 90.01 11.74
C VAL A 94 -2.25 89.48 13.11
N SER A 95 -3.18 88.95 13.89
CA SER A 95 -2.86 88.41 15.21
C SER A 95 -1.93 87.18 15.12
N PRO A 96 -1.19 86.83 16.18
CA PRO A 96 -0.37 85.64 16.20
C PRO A 96 -1.14 84.34 15.95
N LEU A 97 -2.38 84.26 16.44
CA LEU A 97 -3.27 83.13 16.19
C LEU A 97 -3.70 83.07 14.72
N GLU A 98 -4.04 84.21 14.14
CA GLU A 98 -4.42 84.31 12.73
C GLU A 98 -3.24 84.00 11.81
N MET A 99 -2.03 84.45 12.15
CA MET A 99 -0.80 84.11 11.46
C MET A 99 -0.56 82.59 11.45
N LEU A 100 -0.68 81.91 12.60
CA LEU A 100 -0.54 80.46 12.66
C LEU A 100 -1.63 79.72 11.87
N ALA A 101 -2.85 80.27 11.81
CA ALA A 101 -3.94 79.76 10.99
C ALA A 101 -3.63 79.90 9.50
N VAL A 102 -3.15 81.07 9.06
CA VAL A 102 -2.68 81.33 7.69
C VAL A 102 -1.56 80.35 7.32
N LEU A 103 -0.59 80.16 8.21
CA LEU A 103 0.55 79.26 7.99
C LEU A 103 0.19 77.76 8.08
N GLY A 104 -1.03 77.41 8.52
CA GLY A 104 -1.48 76.01 8.63
C GLY A 104 -0.80 75.22 9.73
N LYS A 105 -0.29 75.89 10.75
CA LYS A 105 0.46 75.23 11.83
C LYS A 105 -0.48 74.70 12.90
N ARG A 106 -1.32 73.71 12.55
CA ARG A 106 -2.40 73.15 13.38
C ARG A 106 -2.02 72.93 14.85
N ARG A 107 -0.97 72.13 15.10
CA ARG A 107 -0.54 71.80 16.47
C ARG A 107 -0.12 73.05 17.27
N LYS A 108 0.59 73.98 16.63
CA LYS A 108 1.04 75.22 17.26
C LYS A 108 -0.13 76.18 17.48
N LEU A 109 -1.05 76.27 16.53
CA LEU A 109 -2.26 77.09 16.65
C LEU A 109 -3.13 76.61 17.83
N ALA A 110 -3.40 75.31 17.91
CA ALA A 110 -4.17 74.74 19.01
C ALA A 110 -3.51 74.99 20.38
N LYS A 111 -2.17 74.84 20.45
CA LYS A 111 -1.39 75.11 21.67
C LYS A 111 -1.35 76.59 22.04
N LEU A 112 -1.21 77.49 21.07
CA LEU A 112 -1.19 78.93 21.33
C LEU A 112 -2.58 79.41 21.76
N TYR A 113 -3.64 78.94 21.10
CA TYR A 113 -5.02 79.32 21.39
C TYR A 113 -5.40 79.11 22.86
N SER A 114 -4.94 78.02 23.48
CA SER A 114 -5.24 77.74 24.89
C SER A 114 -4.55 78.65 25.91
N VAL A 115 -3.50 79.38 25.52
CA VAL A 115 -2.70 80.22 26.42
C VAL A 115 -2.68 81.69 26.01
N TYR A 116 -3.28 82.04 24.88
CA TYR A 116 -3.26 83.40 24.35
C TYR A 116 -4.33 84.27 25.05
N PRO A 117 -3.97 85.45 25.60
CA PRO A 117 -4.94 86.36 26.21
C PRO A 117 -6.08 86.70 25.24
N ASN A 118 -7.32 86.61 25.70
CA ASN A 118 -8.52 86.93 24.90
C ASN A 118 -8.62 86.16 23.57
N ALA A 119 -8.13 84.91 23.51
CA ALA A 119 -8.10 84.09 22.28
C ALA A 119 -9.46 83.98 21.56
N THR A 120 -10.56 83.96 22.33
CA THR A 120 -11.95 83.88 21.83
C THR A 120 -12.30 85.01 20.86
N ARG A 121 -11.72 86.21 21.04
CA ARG A 121 -11.91 87.37 20.14
C ARG A 121 -11.45 87.07 18.70
N TYR A 122 -10.47 86.19 18.52
CA TYR A 122 -9.90 85.85 17.21
C TYR A 122 -10.58 84.65 16.54
N LEU A 123 -11.48 83.95 17.24
CA LEU A 123 -12.13 82.74 16.75
C LEU A 123 -12.92 82.93 15.44
N PRO A 124 -13.73 84.01 15.25
CA PRO A 124 -14.45 84.22 13.99
C PRO A 124 -13.50 84.29 12.79
N MET A 125 -12.34 84.93 12.97
CA MET A 125 -11.36 85.05 11.91
C MET A 125 -10.64 83.72 11.63
N ILE A 126 -10.27 82.97 12.67
CA ILE A 126 -9.67 81.64 12.52
C ILE A 126 -10.62 80.72 11.73
N LYS A 127 -11.94 80.78 12.00
CA LYS A 127 -12.95 80.04 11.23
C LYS A 127 -12.95 80.46 9.76
N ASN A 128 -12.95 81.76 9.46
CA ASN A 128 -12.92 82.27 8.08
C ASN A 128 -11.65 81.86 7.32
N ILE A 129 -10.50 81.88 7.99
CA ILE A 129 -9.20 81.44 7.43
C ILE A 129 -9.26 79.96 7.07
N TYR A 130 -9.68 79.09 7.99
CA TYR A 130 -9.75 77.64 7.76
C TYR A 130 -10.79 77.26 6.70
N PHE A 131 -11.96 77.90 6.73
CA PHE A 131 -12.98 77.70 5.69
C PHE A 131 -12.45 78.10 4.31
N THR A 132 -11.74 79.23 4.20
CA THR A 132 -11.15 79.68 2.93
C THR A 132 -9.99 78.78 2.48
N ARG A 133 -9.22 78.22 3.41
CA ARG A 133 -8.02 77.41 3.11
C ARG A 133 -8.34 75.96 2.74
N ILE A 134 -9.26 75.33 3.47
CA ILE A 134 -9.53 73.88 3.37
C ILE A 134 -11.03 73.52 3.35
N GLY A 135 -11.94 74.50 3.30
CA GLY A 135 -13.39 74.26 3.19
C GLY A 135 -14.04 73.62 4.44
N LYS A 136 -13.34 73.58 5.58
CA LYS A 136 -13.82 72.94 6.80
C LYS A 136 -13.96 73.93 7.96
N VAL A 137 -14.97 73.70 8.80
CA VAL A 137 -15.28 74.54 9.95
C VAL A 137 -14.42 74.15 11.15
N VAL A 138 -13.97 75.14 11.90
CA VAL A 138 -13.23 74.97 13.16
C VAL A 138 -14.20 74.98 14.33
N THR A 139 -14.05 74.04 15.27
CA THR A 139 -14.87 73.95 16.48
C THR A 139 -14.04 74.20 17.73
N VAL A 140 -14.68 74.68 18.80
CA VAL A 140 -14.06 74.87 20.12
C VAL A 140 -14.82 73.98 21.11
N LYS A 141 -14.10 73.17 21.87
CA LYS A 141 -14.66 72.30 22.90
C LYS A 141 -13.81 72.41 24.16
N LYS A 142 -14.41 72.81 25.30
CA LYS A 142 -13.71 72.99 26.59
C LYS A 142 -12.45 73.86 26.44
N ASP A 143 -12.60 75.04 25.83
CA ASP A 143 -11.52 76.01 25.55
C ASP A 143 -10.36 75.52 24.67
N LYS A 144 -10.49 74.33 24.07
CA LYS A 144 -9.53 73.79 23.11
C LYS A 144 -10.04 73.92 21.70
N LEU A 145 -9.16 74.40 20.82
CA LEU A 145 -9.42 74.55 19.39
C LEU A 145 -9.27 73.19 18.69
N ILE A 146 -10.38 72.64 18.18
CA ILE A 146 -10.39 71.40 17.39
C ILE A 146 -10.33 71.78 15.92
N LEU A 147 -9.19 71.48 15.32
CA LEU A 147 -8.90 71.78 13.92
C LEU A 147 -9.07 70.51 13.07
N PRO A 148 -9.73 70.57 11.91
CA PRO A 148 -9.90 69.41 11.03
C PRO A 148 -8.55 68.92 10.46
N PRO A 149 -8.44 67.64 10.06
CA PRO A 149 -7.25 67.13 9.38
C PRO A 149 -7.10 67.79 7.99
N GLU A 150 -5.87 68.23 7.68
CA GLU A 150 -5.51 68.65 6.32
C GLU A 150 -5.41 67.41 5.42
N PRO A 151 -5.78 67.51 4.13
CA PRO A 151 -5.54 66.43 3.19
C PRO A 151 -4.04 66.11 3.11
N LEU A 152 -3.69 64.81 3.10
CA LEU A 152 -2.32 64.32 2.98
C LEU A 152 -1.62 64.96 1.79
N ALA A 153 -0.36 65.35 1.99
CA ALA A 153 0.45 65.91 0.92
C ALA A 153 0.70 64.86 -0.18
N PHE A 154 0.88 65.32 -1.42
CA PHE A 154 1.13 64.43 -2.56
C PHE A 154 2.31 63.47 -2.33
N ALA A 155 3.36 63.92 -1.64
CA ALA A 155 4.51 63.11 -1.26
C ALA A 155 4.17 61.93 -0.33
N GLU A 156 3.25 62.14 0.62
CA GLU A 156 2.83 61.12 1.58
C GLU A 156 1.98 60.04 0.90
N ARG A 157 1.15 60.44 -0.08
CA ARG A 157 0.39 59.48 -0.91
C ARG A 157 1.32 58.59 -1.74
N LYS A 158 2.38 59.16 -2.33
CA LYS A 158 3.36 58.42 -3.13
C LYS A 158 4.12 57.37 -2.30
N LEU A 159 4.41 57.67 -1.03
CA LEU A 159 5.06 56.72 -0.12
C LEU A 159 4.15 55.54 0.24
N LEU A 160 2.88 55.81 0.56
CA LEU A 160 1.89 54.76 0.85
C LEU A 160 1.68 53.82 -0.35
N PHE A 161 1.61 54.38 -1.56
CA PHE A 161 1.52 53.55 -2.78
C PHE A 161 2.75 52.65 -2.96
N ARG A 162 3.97 53.14 -2.71
CA ARG A 162 5.19 52.31 -2.80
C ARG A 162 5.19 51.16 -1.79
N LEU A 163 4.76 51.41 -0.55
CA LEU A 163 4.67 50.36 0.47
C LEU A 163 3.65 49.28 0.09
N ALA A 164 2.48 49.67 -0.44
CA ALA A 164 1.47 48.72 -0.88
C ALA A 164 1.98 47.77 -1.98
N PHE A 165 2.77 48.29 -2.95
CA PHE A 165 3.37 47.47 -4.00
C PHE A 165 4.41 46.47 -3.47
N ILE A 166 5.19 46.84 -2.44
CA ILE A 166 6.16 45.92 -1.81
C ILE A 166 5.44 44.76 -1.12
N PHE A 167 4.38 45.04 -0.35
CA PHE A 167 3.60 43.99 0.31
C PHE A 167 2.92 43.05 -0.68
N LEU A 168 2.40 43.58 -1.81
CA LEU A 168 1.84 42.76 -2.87
C LEU A 168 2.89 41.84 -3.50
N GLY A 169 4.10 42.34 -3.75
CA GLY A 169 5.21 41.55 -4.29
C GLY A 169 5.62 40.38 -3.39
N ILE A 170 5.69 40.60 -2.07
CA ILE A 170 6.00 39.54 -1.09
C ILE A 170 4.90 38.48 -1.08
N GLY A 171 3.62 38.89 -1.11
CA GLY A 171 2.49 37.96 -1.14
C GLY A 171 2.49 37.05 -2.37
N VAL A 172 2.78 37.62 -3.56
CA VAL A 172 2.88 36.84 -4.80
C VAL A 172 4.06 35.87 -4.77
N ALA A 173 5.21 36.30 -4.25
CA ALA A 173 6.38 35.42 -4.14
C ALA A 173 6.08 34.20 -3.25
N LEU A 174 5.50 34.41 -2.06
CA LEU A 174 5.12 33.32 -1.14
C LEU A 174 4.09 32.35 -1.74
N ALA A 175 3.11 32.86 -2.48
CA ALA A 175 2.11 32.04 -3.18
C ALA A 175 2.77 31.18 -4.28
N LEU A 176 3.73 31.74 -5.03
CA LEU A 176 4.49 31.01 -6.04
C LEU A 176 5.39 29.93 -5.42
N THR A 177 6.09 30.21 -4.32
CA THR A 177 6.90 29.19 -3.65
C THR A 177 6.04 28.06 -3.09
N THR A 178 4.90 28.37 -2.48
CA THR A 178 3.98 27.32 -2.00
C THR A 178 3.37 26.49 -3.14
N ALA A 179 3.04 27.11 -4.27
CA ALA A 179 2.59 26.40 -5.47
C ALA A 179 3.70 25.55 -6.11
N LEU A 180 4.94 26.02 -6.13
CA LEU A 180 6.07 25.23 -6.65
C LEU A 180 6.41 24.05 -5.73
N LEU A 181 6.37 24.27 -4.41
CA LEU A 181 6.57 23.21 -3.42
C LEU A 181 5.43 22.17 -3.48
N SER A 182 4.19 22.59 -3.71
CA SER A 182 3.05 21.66 -3.86
C SER A 182 3.17 20.79 -5.10
N VAL A 183 3.65 21.35 -6.22
CA VAL A 183 3.92 20.59 -7.45
C VAL A 183 5.14 19.66 -7.28
N TYR A 184 6.16 20.11 -6.56
CA TYR A 184 7.39 19.34 -6.39
C TYR A 184 7.21 18.16 -5.43
N PHE A 185 6.56 18.38 -4.29
CA PHE A 185 6.36 17.35 -3.26
C PHE A 185 5.06 16.55 -3.43
N GLY A 186 4.04 17.11 -4.06
CA GLY A 186 2.71 16.49 -4.18
C GLY A 186 1.91 16.61 -2.88
N TRP A 187 0.66 17.05 -2.97
CA TRP A 187 -0.27 16.97 -1.84
C TRP A 187 -0.99 15.64 -2.01
N GLY A 188 -0.52 14.58 -1.33
CA GLY A 188 -1.06 13.22 -1.44
C GLY A 188 -2.59 13.20 -1.39
N THR A 189 -3.21 13.08 -2.56
CA THR A 189 -4.66 13.04 -2.80
C THR A 189 -4.92 12.00 -3.88
N SER A 190 -6.15 11.51 -4.02
CA SER A 190 -6.49 10.50 -5.04
C SER A 190 -6.17 10.93 -6.48
N ALA A 191 -6.06 12.24 -6.74
CA ALA A 191 -5.65 12.80 -8.04
C ALA A 191 -4.14 13.13 -8.13
N VAL A 192 -3.45 13.32 -7.01
CA VAL A 192 -2.02 13.71 -6.97
C VAL A 192 -1.30 12.84 -5.95
N TYR A 193 -0.49 11.91 -6.45
CA TYR A 193 0.28 11.00 -5.62
C TYR A 193 1.41 11.76 -4.91
N LEU A 194 1.63 11.43 -3.64
CA LEU A 194 2.81 11.88 -2.91
C LEU A 194 4.05 11.16 -3.48
N LYS A 195 5.09 11.91 -3.84
CA LYS A 195 6.35 11.31 -4.31
C LYS A 195 7.23 10.99 -3.12
N VAL A 196 7.48 9.71 -2.88
CA VAL A 196 8.23 9.23 -1.72
C VAL A 196 9.66 8.87 -2.14
N ARG A 197 10.64 9.38 -1.40
CA ARG A 197 12.08 9.11 -1.61
C ARG A 197 12.83 8.63 -0.36
N SER A 198 12.12 8.49 0.76
CA SER A 198 12.70 8.04 2.03
C SER A 198 11.69 7.25 2.84
N GLY A 199 12.18 6.37 3.71
CA GLY A 199 11.35 5.58 4.62
C GLY A 199 10.43 6.44 5.48
N ASP A 200 10.95 7.55 6.03
CA ASP A 200 10.14 8.47 6.86
C ASP A 200 8.96 9.09 6.11
N THR A 201 9.17 9.46 4.84
CA THR A 201 8.11 10.05 4.01
C THR A 201 7.07 8.98 3.65
N ALA A 202 7.51 7.76 3.35
CA ALA A 202 6.62 6.64 3.07
C ALA A 202 5.77 6.30 4.30
N LEU A 203 6.41 6.18 5.47
CA LEU A 203 5.73 5.92 6.71
C LEU A 203 4.71 7.01 7.05
N SER A 204 5.04 8.29 6.85
CA SER A 204 4.07 9.37 7.04
C SER A 204 2.87 9.27 6.09
N ALA A 205 3.11 8.85 4.83
CA ALA A 205 2.04 8.63 3.85
C ALA A 205 1.15 7.43 4.25
N LEU A 206 1.76 6.34 4.70
CA LEU A 206 1.05 5.15 5.21
C LEU A 206 0.17 5.50 6.41
N THR A 207 0.73 6.19 7.41
CA THR A 207 -0.02 6.59 8.63
C THR A 207 -1.18 7.54 8.33
N LYS A 208 -1.08 8.34 7.26
CA LYS A 208 -2.13 9.28 6.83
C LYS A 208 -3.05 8.72 5.75
N ASP A 209 -2.86 7.44 5.39
CA ASP A 209 -3.59 6.75 4.33
C ASP A 209 -3.60 7.54 3.00
N GLN A 210 -2.43 8.03 2.59
CA GLN A 210 -2.26 8.82 1.38
C GLN A 210 -1.75 7.97 0.21
N PRO A 211 -2.21 8.23 -1.03
CA PRO A 211 -1.68 7.57 -2.20
C PRO A 211 -0.27 8.07 -2.50
N MET A 212 0.62 7.15 -2.87
CA MET A 212 2.03 7.46 -3.07
C MET A 212 2.65 6.75 -4.27
N ILE A 213 3.69 7.37 -4.84
CA ILE A 213 4.59 6.76 -5.81
C ILE A 213 5.99 6.72 -5.20
N ILE A 214 6.57 5.53 -5.16
CA ILE A 214 7.96 5.33 -4.72
C ILE A 214 8.89 5.79 -5.86
N LYS A 215 9.89 6.61 -5.53
CA LYS A 215 10.82 7.21 -6.50
C LYS A 215 12.29 6.87 -6.23
N SER A 216 12.54 6.07 -5.21
CA SER A 216 13.82 5.49 -4.87
C SER A 216 13.58 4.31 -3.95
N ASP A 217 14.55 3.41 -3.86
CA ASP A 217 14.48 2.31 -2.90
C ASP A 217 14.45 2.86 -1.48
N ILE A 218 13.67 2.23 -0.61
CA ILE A 218 13.45 2.66 0.77
C ILE A 218 13.51 1.47 1.74
N THR A 219 13.71 1.78 3.01
CA THR A 219 13.63 0.80 4.10
C THR A 219 12.58 1.25 5.09
N LEU A 220 11.72 0.32 5.53
CA LEU A 220 10.73 0.52 6.56
C LEU A 220 10.98 -0.43 7.72
N ALA A 221 11.33 0.15 8.87
CA ALA A 221 11.52 -0.60 10.10
C ALA A 221 10.19 -1.01 10.78
N LYS A 222 9.07 -0.40 10.35
CA LYS A 222 7.72 -0.65 10.85
C LYS A 222 6.67 -0.41 9.77
N GLY A 223 5.59 -1.17 9.82
CA GLY A 223 4.39 -0.96 9.01
C GLY A 223 3.32 -0.13 9.71
N VAL A 224 2.07 -0.36 9.31
CA VAL A 224 0.86 0.28 9.86
C VAL A 224 -0.26 -0.73 10.09
N ASP A 225 -1.16 -0.46 11.03
CA ASP A 225 -2.29 -1.35 11.34
C ASP A 225 -3.27 -1.45 10.15
N SER A 226 -3.44 -0.35 9.40
CA SER A 226 -4.30 -0.36 8.22
C SER A 226 -3.86 0.61 7.15
N TYR A 227 -4.07 0.25 5.88
CA TYR A 227 -3.81 1.10 4.72
C TYR A 227 -4.79 0.78 3.57
N SER A 228 -5.41 1.81 2.99
CA SER A 228 -6.45 1.68 1.96
C SER A 228 -6.15 2.46 0.68
N ALA A 229 -5.12 3.30 0.68
CA ALA A 229 -4.75 4.08 -0.49
C ALA A 229 -3.90 3.31 -1.53
N LYS A 230 -3.56 4.00 -2.62
CA LYS A 230 -2.85 3.43 -3.78
C LYS A 230 -1.34 3.65 -3.70
N ILE A 231 -0.58 2.63 -4.05
CA ILE A 231 0.89 2.67 -4.16
C ILE A 231 1.31 2.28 -5.57
N GLY A 232 2.10 3.13 -6.22
CA GLY A 232 2.88 2.76 -7.39
C GLY A 232 4.36 2.64 -7.04
N GLY A 233 4.96 1.49 -7.29
CA GLY A 233 6.38 1.27 -6.99
C GLY A 233 7.33 1.68 -8.10
N GLU A 234 6.90 1.71 -9.37
CA GLU A 234 7.78 1.88 -10.54
C GLU A 234 9.00 0.92 -10.51
N ASN A 235 8.79 -0.28 -9.98
CA ASN A 235 9.78 -1.34 -9.72
C ASN A 235 10.84 -1.03 -8.65
N HIS A 236 10.62 -0.02 -7.81
CA HIS A 236 11.49 0.25 -6.65
C HIS A 236 11.32 -0.79 -5.53
N VAL A 237 12.36 -0.89 -4.71
CA VAL A 237 12.44 -1.81 -3.58
C VAL A 237 11.98 -1.14 -2.28
N ILE A 238 11.15 -1.85 -1.51
CA ILE A 238 10.82 -1.54 -0.12
C ILE A 238 11.39 -2.68 0.75
N ALA A 239 12.50 -2.40 1.44
CA ALA A 239 13.08 -3.31 2.39
C ALA A 239 12.32 -3.27 3.72
N LEU A 240 11.93 -4.43 4.26
CA LEU A 240 11.07 -4.56 5.44
C LEU A 240 11.75 -5.37 6.56
N SER A 241 11.64 -4.91 7.79
CA SER A 241 11.95 -5.70 9.01
C SER A 241 10.70 -6.08 9.82
N ALA A 242 9.52 -5.69 9.36
CA ALA A 242 8.22 -5.98 9.96
C ALA A 242 7.13 -5.95 8.85
N PRO A 243 5.93 -6.53 9.08
CA PRO A 243 4.82 -6.45 8.15
C PRO A 243 4.59 -5.02 7.66
N PHE A 244 4.33 -4.86 6.37
CA PHE A 244 4.02 -3.60 5.73
C PHE A 244 2.70 -3.03 6.23
N ALA A 245 1.67 -3.87 6.30
CA ALA A 245 0.38 -3.53 6.87
C ALA A 245 -0.30 -4.75 7.51
N GLU A 246 -1.00 -4.56 8.63
CA GLU A 246 -1.85 -5.62 9.17
C GLU A 246 -3.10 -5.80 8.32
N ARG A 247 -3.79 -4.72 7.96
CA ARG A 247 -4.97 -4.75 7.07
C ARG A 247 -4.77 -3.86 5.86
N PHE A 248 -4.93 -4.42 4.67
CA PHE A 248 -4.80 -3.70 3.42
C PHE A 248 -6.06 -3.81 2.56
N SER A 249 -6.60 -2.68 2.11
CA SER A 249 -7.79 -2.65 1.23
C SER A 249 -7.60 -1.79 -0.02
N GLY A 250 -6.39 -1.28 -0.25
CA GLY A 250 -6.06 -0.39 -1.35
C GLY A 250 -5.58 -1.11 -2.60
N GLU A 251 -4.66 -0.47 -3.32
CA GLU A 251 -4.02 -1.05 -4.50
C GLU A 251 -2.49 -0.87 -4.44
N ILE A 252 -1.72 -1.95 -4.50
CA ILE A 252 -0.25 -1.90 -4.66
C ILE A 252 0.09 -2.42 -6.04
N ARG A 253 0.88 -1.64 -6.79
CA ARG A 253 1.39 -2.07 -8.10
C ARG A 253 2.87 -1.84 -8.27
N ASP A 254 3.54 -2.75 -8.97
CA ASP A 254 4.91 -2.60 -9.46
C ASP A 254 5.93 -2.32 -8.33
N VAL A 255 5.80 -3.01 -7.20
CA VAL A 255 6.68 -2.88 -6.02
C VAL A 255 7.45 -4.18 -5.81
N THR A 256 8.74 -4.07 -5.45
CA THR A 256 9.49 -5.21 -4.89
C THR A 256 9.61 -5.05 -3.38
N PHE A 257 9.10 -5.99 -2.62
CA PHE A 257 9.37 -6.12 -1.19
C PHE A 257 10.60 -7.00 -0.98
N LEU A 258 11.55 -6.50 -0.19
CA LEU A 258 12.70 -7.26 0.26
C LEU A 258 12.56 -7.53 1.75
N LEU A 259 12.33 -8.78 2.14
CA LEU A 259 12.27 -9.17 3.54
C LEU A 259 13.69 -9.29 4.06
N THR A 260 14.05 -8.39 4.99
CA THR A 260 15.39 -8.38 5.58
C THR A 260 15.59 -9.60 6.47
N LYS A 261 16.85 -9.95 6.77
CA LYS A 261 17.18 -11.07 7.66
C LYS A 261 16.53 -10.96 9.05
N ASP A 262 16.28 -9.74 9.52
CA ASP A 262 15.66 -9.45 10.81
C ASP A 262 14.12 -9.28 10.70
N PHE A 263 13.52 -9.68 9.58
CA PHE A 263 12.08 -9.57 9.38
C PHE A 263 11.32 -10.41 10.41
N LYS A 264 10.38 -9.78 11.12
CA LYS A 264 9.51 -10.44 12.10
C LYS A 264 8.06 -10.23 11.76
N GLY A 265 7.40 -11.27 11.27
CA GLY A 265 5.96 -11.30 11.02
C GLY A 265 5.56 -12.47 10.14
N ASP A 266 4.26 -12.74 10.06
CA ASP A 266 3.74 -13.86 9.30
C ASP A 266 3.68 -13.60 7.78
N ALA A 267 3.70 -12.34 7.34
CA ALA A 267 3.70 -11.94 5.93
C ALA A 267 4.01 -10.44 5.73
N VAL A 268 4.27 -10.01 4.48
CA VAL A 268 4.30 -8.58 4.11
C VAL A 268 2.97 -7.91 4.46
N ILE A 269 1.84 -8.55 4.16
CA ILE A 269 0.50 -8.06 4.49
C ILE A 269 -0.23 -9.16 5.27
N LEU A 270 -0.75 -8.86 6.47
CA LEU A 270 -1.43 -9.91 7.25
C LEU A 270 -2.83 -10.21 6.69
N GLU A 271 -3.61 -9.19 6.32
CA GLU A 271 -4.92 -9.36 5.69
C GLU A 271 -5.07 -8.45 4.47
N ASN A 272 -5.24 -9.04 3.28
CA ASN A 272 -5.51 -8.32 2.03
C ASN A 272 -6.98 -8.41 1.64
N SER A 273 -7.67 -7.29 1.56
CA SER A 273 -8.98 -7.11 0.90
C SER A 273 -8.90 -6.20 -0.34
N GLY A 274 -7.69 -5.77 -0.71
CA GLY A 274 -7.41 -4.88 -1.83
C GLY A 274 -6.90 -5.62 -3.07
N ALA A 275 -6.09 -4.93 -3.87
CA ALA A 275 -5.47 -5.46 -5.08
C ALA A 275 -3.94 -5.36 -5.02
N LEU A 276 -3.26 -6.48 -5.26
CA LEU A 276 -1.81 -6.58 -5.44
C LEU A 276 -1.53 -6.97 -6.89
N LEU A 277 -0.82 -6.09 -7.61
CA LEU A 277 -0.61 -6.20 -9.06
C LEU A 277 0.88 -6.12 -9.37
N ASN A 278 1.46 -7.16 -9.97
CA ASN A 278 2.90 -7.15 -10.31
C ASN A 278 3.79 -6.81 -9.09
N VAL A 279 3.47 -7.39 -7.94
CA VAL A 279 4.26 -7.26 -6.71
C VAL A 279 5.26 -8.41 -6.65
N ARG A 280 6.52 -8.10 -6.38
CA ARG A 280 7.57 -9.08 -6.14
C ARG A 280 7.94 -9.14 -4.67
N VAL A 281 8.15 -10.33 -4.13
CA VAL A 281 8.76 -10.53 -2.80
C VAL A 281 10.05 -11.31 -2.95
N ILE A 282 11.09 -10.87 -2.26
CA ILE A 282 12.36 -11.59 -2.10
C ILE A 282 12.51 -11.88 -0.61
N ALA A 283 12.63 -13.15 -0.25
CA ALA A 283 12.73 -13.63 1.12
C ALA A 283 13.84 -14.67 1.27
N GLU A 284 14.73 -14.51 2.23
CA GLU A 284 15.83 -15.44 2.47
C GLU A 284 16.07 -15.62 3.96
N GLY A 285 16.47 -16.83 4.36
CA GLY A 285 16.95 -17.13 5.70
C GLY A 285 16.02 -17.99 6.54
N GLU A 286 16.18 -17.87 7.87
CA GLU A 286 15.49 -18.68 8.87
C GLU A 286 14.30 -17.93 9.44
N TRP A 287 13.14 -18.55 9.37
CA TRP A 287 11.87 -18.02 9.85
C TRP A 287 11.36 -18.88 11.00
N GLU A 288 10.64 -18.24 11.92
CA GLU A 288 9.85 -18.92 12.94
C GLU A 288 8.38 -18.63 12.66
N LYS A 289 7.53 -19.65 12.82
CA LYS A 289 6.08 -19.50 12.77
C LYS A 289 5.62 -18.45 13.79
N GLY A 290 4.92 -17.40 13.34
CA GLY A 290 4.26 -16.43 14.22
C GLY A 290 2.77 -16.72 14.46
N GLY A 291 2.10 -17.37 13.50
CA GLY A 291 0.65 -17.64 13.53
C GLY A 291 0.23 -18.91 12.79
N GLU A 292 -1.08 -19.09 12.63
CA GLU A 292 -1.67 -20.23 11.91
C GLU A 292 -1.42 -20.15 10.40
N TYR A 293 -1.44 -18.94 9.84
CA TYR A 293 -1.29 -18.70 8.41
C TYR A 293 -0.04 -17.86 8.16
N VAL A 294 0.94 -18.43 7.46
CA VAL A 294 2.24 -17.81 7.19
C VAL A 294 2.45 -17.71 5.68
N SER A 295 3.10 -16.64 5.22
CA SER A 295 3.38 -16.42 3.80
C SER A 295 4.50 -15.43 3.57
N ALA A 296 5.15 -15.47 2.40
CA ALA A 296 6.04 -14.38 2.03
C ALA A 296 5.27 -13.10 1.66
N LEU A 297 4.07 -13.20 1.06
CA LEU A 297 3.31 -12.03 0.59
C LEU A 297 2.09 -11.70 1.46
N VAL A 298 1.11 -12.61 1.59
CA VAL A 298 -0.13 -12.34 2.33
C VAL A 298 -0.47 -13.46 3.32
N ALA A 299 -0.72 -13.17 4.60
CA ALA A 299 -1.18 -14.24 5.50
C ALA A 299 -2.62 -14.67 5.16
N VAL A 300 -3.56 -13.73 5.01
CA VAL A 300 -4.95 -13.99 4.62
C VAL A 300 -5.37 -13.12 3.42
N ASN A 301 -5.69 -13.75 2.30
CA ASN A 301 -6.17 -13.06 1.10
C ASN A 301 -7.70 -13.16 0.94
N LYS A 302 -8.39 -12.03 0.98
CA LYS A 302 -9.81 -11.83 0.61
C LYS A 302 -9.96 -10.96 -0.64
N GLY A 303 -8.86 -10.41 -1.14
CA GLY A 303 -8.79 -9.50 -2.28
C GLY A 303 -8.31 -10.19 -3.55
N LYS A 304 -7.60 -9.42 -4.39
CA LYS A 304 -7.04 -9.89 -5.66
C LYS A 304 -5.52 -9.82 -5.62
N ILE A 305 -4.85 -10.91 -5.97
CA ILE A 305 -3.41 -11.00 -6.18
C ILE A 305 -3.20 -11.43 -7.62
N THR A 306 -2.51 -10.62 -8.42
CA THR A 306 -2.37 -10.87 -9.86
C THR A 306 -0.99 -10.53 -10.37
N SER A 307 -0.40 -11.47 -11.13
CA SER A 307 0.94 -11.32 -11.72
C SER A 307 2.03 -11.07 -10.67
N CYS A 308 1.84 -11.57 -9.45
CA CYS A 308 2.81 -11.40 -8.36
C CYS A 308 3.82 -12.55 -8.36
N SER A 309 5.02 -12.30 -7.86
CA SER A 309 6.08 -13.30 -7.80
C SER A 309 6.76 -13.34 -6.44
N VAL A 310 7.02 -14.53 -5.91
CA VAL A 310 7.85 -14.75 -4.72
C VAL A 310 9.11 -15.50 -5.14
N GLN A 311 10.27 -14.98 -4.73
CA GLN A 311 11.53 -15.69 -4.76
C GLN A 311 11.97 -15.92 -3.32
N ALA A 312 12.04 -17.18 -2.91
CA ALA A 312 12.25 -17.54 -1.53
C ALA A 312 13.27 -18.68 -1.38
N ASP A 313 14.26 -18.49 -0.52
CA ASP A 313 15.16 -19.55 -0.03
C ASP A 313 15.08 -19.57 1.50
N LEU A 314 14.14 -20.36 2.02
CA LEU A 314 13.67 -20.28 3.40
C LEU A 314 13.82 -21.60 4.15
N THR A 315 14.22 -21.51 5.42
CA THR A 315 14.02 -22.56 6.41
C THR A 315 13.01 -22.05 7.45
N ILE A 316 11.94 -22.78 7.72
CA ILE A 316 10.94 -22.38 8.72
C ILE A 316 10.73 -23.46 9.79
N GLY A 317 10.73 -23.05 11.06
CA GLY A 317 10.40 -23.90 12.19
C GLY A 317 9.04 -23.56 12.81
N GLY A 318 8.26 -24.58 13.13
CA GLY A 318 7.01 -24.50 13.89
C GLY A 318 7.19 -25.04 15.32
N ASP A 319 6.49 -24.42 16.27
CA ASP A 319 6.36 -24.95 17.63
C ASP A 319 5.38 -26.14 17.66
N GLN A 320 5.58 -27.04 18.61
CA GLN A 320 5.10 -28.43 18.56
C GLN A 320 3.57 -28.62 18.62
N ARG A 321 2.75 -27.57 18.57
CA ARG A 321 1.29 -27.65 18.80
C ARG A 321 0.51 -26.61 17.98
N GLY A 322 -0.17 -27.10 16.95
CA GLY A 322 -1.20 -26.36 16.21
C GLY A 322 -0.94 -26.34 14.70
N ASN A 323 -2.01 -26.46 13.91
CA ASN A 323 -1.96 -26.40 12.45
C ASN A 323 -1.24 -25.11 12.00
N CYS A 324 -0.39 -25.22 10.99
CA CYS A 324 0.31 -24.09 10.41
C CYS A 324 0.37 -24.27 8.91
N TYR A 325 -0.26 -23.36 8.19
CA TYR A 325 -0.33 -23.40 6.74
C TYR A 325 0.57 -22.32 6.15
N LEU A 326 1.70 -22.75 5.61
CA LEU A 326 2.59 -21.89 4.84
C LEU A 326 2.28 -21.98 3.36
N GLY A 327 1.93 -20.86 2.74
CA GLY A 327 1.91 -20.71 1.29
C GLY A 327 2.73 -19.51 0.86
N MET A 328 3.57 -19.63 -0.17
CA MET A 328 4.49 -18.54 -0.53
C MET A 328 3.76 -17.24 -0.92
N ILE A 329 2.59 -17.33 -1.55
CA ILE A 329 1.78 -16.18 -1.94
C ILE A 329 0.71 -15.86 -0.90
N ALA A 330 0.04 -16.90 -0.37
CA ALA A 330 -0.98 -16.73 0.66
C ALA A 330 -0.94 -17.84 1.72
N GLY A 331 -1.07 -17.53 3.00
CA GLY A 331 -1.31 -18.58 4.02
C GLY A 331 -2.72 -19.16 3.88
N LYS A 332 -3.72 -18.26 3.75
CA LYS A 332 -5.12 -18.56 3.51
C LYS A 332 -5.67 -17.75 2.34
N ASN A 333 -6.50 -18.37 1.50
CA ASN A 333 -7.17 -17.69 0.39
C ASN A 333 -8.71 -17.84 0.45
N GLU A 334 -9.38 -16.70 0.45
CA GLU A 334 -10.83 -16.50 0.28
C GLU A 334 -11.12 -15.59 -0.94
N GLY A 335 -10.08 -15.15 -1.65
CA GLY A 335 -10.15 -14.25 -2.79
C GLY A 335 -9.61 -14.87 -4.08
N VAL A 336 -8.97 -14.05 -4.91
CA VAL A 336 -8.42 -14.48 -6.21
C VAL A 336 -6.90 -14.38 -6.21
N ILE A 337 -6.23 -15.48 -6.57
CA ILE A 337 -4.80 -15.53 -6.88
C ILE A 337 -4.66 -15.97 -8.33
N GLN A 338 -4.07 -15.12 -9.15
CA GLN A 338 -4.01 -15.33 -10.60
C GLN A 338 -2.63 -15.04 -11.17
N ASN A 339 -2.14 -15.90 -12.07
CA ASN A 339 -0.93 -15.65 -12.85
C ASN A 339 0.29 -15.38 -11.95
N CYS A 340 0.36 -16.05 -10.80
CA CYS A 340 1.43 -15.86 -9.83
C CYS A 340 2.54 -16.89 -9.99
N LEU A 341 3.72 -16.54 -9.47
CA LEU A 341 4.92 -17.35 -9.59
C LEU A 341 5.60 -17.50 -8.22
N ALA A 342 5.97 -18.72 -7.86
CA ALA A 342 6.86 -18.96 -6.72
C ALA A 342 8.13 -19.69 -7.19
N LYS A 343 9.31 -19.22 -6.76
CA LYS A 343 10.63 -19.78 -7.13
C LYS A 343 11.57 -19.90 -5.93
N GLY A 344 12.49 -20.85 -5.99
CA GLY A 344 13.54 -21.06 -4.99
C GLY A 344 13.38 -22.37 -4.21
N SER A 345 13.59 -22.33 -2.90
CA SER A 345 13.52 -23.51 -2.03
C SER A 345 12.89 -23.18 -0.67
N CYS A 346 12.17 -24.15 -0.11
CA CYS A 346 11.68 -24.05 1.26
C CYS A 346 11.82 -25.37 2.00
N THR A 347 12.45 -25.32 3.16
CA THR A 347 12.52 -26.42 4.12
C THR A 347 11.71 -26.06 5.36
N ALA A 348 10.78 -26.91 5.75
CA ALA A 348 9.91 -26.70 6.89
C ALA A 348 10.09 -27.80 7.95
N GLU A 349 10.08 -27.40 9.22
CA GLU A 349 10.00 -28.30 10.37
C GLU A 349 8.68 -28.04 11.10
N ASN A 350 7.78 -29.03 11.13
CA ASN A 350 6.47 -28.93 11.80
C ASN A 350 5.56 -27.78 11.28
N VAL A 351 5.63 -27.47 9.98
CA VAL A 351 4.77 -26.50 9.29
C VAL A 351 4.31 -27.09 7.95
N ASP A 352 3.00 -27.13 7.70
CA ASP A 352 2.47 -27.60 6.42
C ASP A 352 2.84 -26.63 5.30
N LEU A 353 3.32 -27.16 4.18
CA LEU A 353 4.07 -26.41 3.20
C LEU A 353 3.43 -26.49 1.82
N ALA A 354 3.13 -25.33 1.23
CA ALA A 354 2.60 -25.20 -0.11
C ALA A 354 3.30 -24.12 -0.94
N GLY A 355 3.40 -24.35 -2.26
CA GLY A 355 4.08 -23.43 -3.17
C GLY A 355 3.33 -22.13 -3.46
N ILE A 356 1.99 -22.08 -3.40
CA ILE A 356 1.19 -20.87 -3.61
C ILE A 356 0.38 -20.52 -2.37
N VAL A 357 -0.50 -21.42 -1.95
CA VAL A 357 -1.46 -21.16 -0.88
C VAL A 357 -1.47 -22.27 0.16
N GLY A 358 -1.46 -21.97 1.46
CA GLY A 358 -1.66 -23.00 2.47
C GLY A 358 -3.07 -23.59 2.38
N GLU A 359 -4.08 -22.79 2.73
CA GLU A 359 -5.49 -23.19 2.71
C GLU A 359 -6.30 -22.36 1.70
N ASN A 360 -6.92 -23.00 0.70
CA ASN A 360 -7.83 -22.35 -0.25
C ASN A 360 -9.29 -22.65 0.10
N LEU A 361 -10.04 -21.67 0.60
CA LEU A 361 -11.44 -21.85 1.00
C LEU A 361 -12.40 -21.89 -0.19
N SER A 362 -13.67 -22.23 0.06
CA SER A 362 -14.70 -22.37 -0.99
C SER A 362 -14.99 -21.11 -1.81
N ALA A 363 -14.72 -19.91 -1.25
CA ALA A 363 -14.78 -18.65 -2.01
C ALA A 363 -13.49 -18.35 -2.78
N GLY A 364 -12.41 -19.06 -2.45
CA GLY A 364 -11.07 -18.87 -2.98
C GLY A 364 -10.88 -19.51 -4.36
N SER A 365 -10.16 -18.79 -5.22
CA SER A 365 -9.73 -19.26 -6.53
C SER A 365 -8.24 -19.05 -6.73
N VAL A 366 -7.56 -20.07 -7.27
CA VAL A 366 -6.15 -20.02 -7.66
C VAL A 366 -6.04 -20.49 -9.09
N HIS A 367 -5.52 -19.65 -9.99
CA HIS A 367 -5.42 -20.06 -11.38
C HIS A 367 -4.23 -19.50 -12.14
N ASP A 368 -3.81 -20.25 -13.15
CA ASP A 368 -2.70 -19.88 -14.03
C ASP A 368 -1.39 -19.64 -13.26
N CYS A 369 -1.20 -20.28 -12.11
CA CYS A 369 -0.03 -20.09 -11.26
C CYS A 369 1.07 -21.12 -11.54
N THR A 370 2.32 -20.73 -11.38
CA THR A 370 3.49 -21.59 -11.59
C THR A 370 4.35 -21.65 -10.34
N VAL A 371 4.82 -22.85 -9.98
CA VAL A 371 5.74 -23.07 -8.87
C VAL A 371 6.97 -23.84 -9.36
N GLU A 372 8.12 -23.18 -9.26
CA GLU A 372 9.44 -23.73 -9.57
C GLU A 372 10.25 -23.81 -8.27
N MET A 373 9.75 -24.57 -7.29
CA MET A 373 10.33 -24.64 -5.94
C MET A 373 10.63 -26.05 -5.48
N ASN A 374 11.74 -26.21 -4.77
CA ASN A 374 12.03 -27.42 -4.01
C ASN A 374 11.43 -27.28 -2.61
N LEU A 375 10.44 -28.11 -2.29
CA LEU A 375 9.67 -28.06 -1.05
C LEU A 375 9.98 -29.31 -0.24
N THR A 376 10.50 -29.12 0.97
CA THR A 376 10.79 -30.22 1.89
C THR A 376 10.17 -29.93 3.24
N GLN A 377 9.46 -30.90 3.81
CA GLN A 377 9.06 -30.87 5.21
C GLN A 377 9.59 -32.10 5.90
N ARG A 378 10.25 -31.87 7.02
CA ARG A 378 10.80 -32.93 7.87
C ARG A 378 10.21 -32.79 9.26
N THR A 379 9.81 -33.89 9.86
CA THR A 379 9.42 -33.89 11.27
C THR A 379 10.10 -35.02 12.04
N THR A 380 10.56 -34.69 13.24
CA THR A 380 10.94 -35.66 14.28
C THR A 380 9.93 -35.62 15.43
N LEU A 381 8.83 -34.88 15.27
CA LEU A 381 7.82 -34.68 16.30
C LEU A 381 6.75 -35.75 16.19
N GLN A 382 6.51 -36.44 17.30
CA GLN A 382 5.44 -37.42 17.40
C GLN A 382 4.06 -36.74 17.32
N GLY A 383 3.10 -37.40 16.67
CA GLY A 383 1.77 -36.87 16.38
C GLY A 383 1.70 -35.79 15.29
N TRP A 384 2.83 -35.42 14.66
CA TRP A 384 2.84 -34.48 13.54
C TRP A 384 2.89 -35.22 12.21
N ASN A 385 2.00 -34.84 11.28
CA ASN A 385 1.97 -35.39 9.95
C ASN A 385 2.42 -34.34 8.95
N PRO A 386 3.58 -34.48 8.29
CA PRO A 386 4.02 -33.51 7.31
C PRO A 386 3.14 -33.54 6.06
N ASN A 387 2.59 -32.39 5.69
CA ASN A 387 1.87 -32.16 4.43
C ASN A 387 2.65 -31.21 3.52
N VAL A 388 3.06 -31.71 2.35
CA VAL A 388 3.79 -30.90 1.36
C VAL A 388 3.11 -30.94 0.00
N ALA A 389 2.75 -29.77 -0.52
CA ALA A 389 2.05 -29.64 -1.78
C ALA A 389 2.69 -28.63 -2.74
N GLY A 390 2.67 -28.94 -4.03
CA GLY A 390 3.25 -28.04 -5.04
C GLY A 390 2.50 -26.71 -5.19
N ILE A 391 1.17 -26.69 -5.05
CA ILE A 391 0.35 -25.47 -5.20
C ILE A 391 -0.39 -25.13 -3.91
N CYS A 392 -1.15 -26.07 -3.35
CA CYS A 392 -2.04 -25.82 -2.22
C CYS A 392 -2.02 -26.96 -1.23
N ASP A 393 -1.94 -26.74 0.08
CA ASP A 393 -2.07 -27.86 1.02
C ASP A 393 -3.51 -28.38 1.03
N THR A 394 -4.48 -27.53 1.40
CA THR A 394 -5.89 -27.92 1.50
C THR A 394 -6.79 -27.06 0.62
N ASN A 395 -7.52 -27.68 -0.31
CA ASN A 395 -8.40 -27.00 -1.27
C ASN A 395 -9.89 -27.32 -1.06
N HIS A 396 -10.67 -26.28 -0.77
CA HIS A 396 -12.13 -26.27 -0.74
C HIS A 396 -12.76 -25.46 -1.89
N GLY A 397 -11.95 -24.73 -2.65
CA GLY A 397 -12.38 -23.85 -3.74
C GLY A 397 -12.02 -24.40 -5.11
N VAL A 398 -11.56 -23.51 -6.00
CA VAL A 398 -11.17 -23.85 -7.37
C VAL A 398 -9.68 -23.61 -7.57
N ILE A 399 -8.98 -24.62 -8.08
CA ILE A 399 -7.61 -24.49 -8.58
C ILE A 399 -7.57 -24.95 -10.03
N GLU A 400 -7.13 -24.09 -10.94
CA GLU A 400 -7.12 -24.41 -12.37
C GLU A 400 -5.87 -23.94 -13.11
N ARG A 401 -5.43 -24.75 -14.09
CA ARG A 401 -4.29 -24.43 -14.98
C ARG A 401 -3.00 -24.05 -14.24
N CYS A 402 -2.79 -24.61 -13.05
CA CYS A 402 -1.56 -24.41 -12.29
C CYS A 402 -0.50 -25.44 -12.67
N VAL A 403 0.77 -25.06 -12.58
CA VAL A 403 1.92 -25.90 -12.92
C VAL A 403 2.90 -25.94 -11.76
N PHE A 404 3.31 -27.13 -11.35
CA PHE A 404 4.43 -27.35 -10.43
C PHE A 404 5.56 -28.07 -11.17
N SER A 405 6.81 -27.64 -10.99
CA SER A 405 7.97 -28.21 -11.69
C SER A 405 9.24 -28.36 -10.83
N GLY A 406 9.13 -28.27 -9.50
CA GLY A 406 10.25 -28.49 -8.59
C GLY A 406 10.30 -29.91 -8.03
N SER A 407 10.74 -30.09 -6.79
CA SER A 407 10.71 -31.38 -6.08
C SER A 407 9.97 -31.27 -4.75
N ILE A 408 9.21 -32.30 -4.39
CA ILE A 408 8.49 -32.39 -3.11
C ILE A 408 9.04 -33.56 -2.28
N SER A 409 9.31 -33.30 -1.00
CA SER A 409 9.73 -34.31 -0.04
C SER A 409 9.04 -34.11 1.31
N ALA A 410 8.19 -35.06 1.71
CA ALA A 410 7.58 -35.12 3.04
C ALA A 410 8.21 -36.27 3.83
N VAL A 411 8.82 -35.98 4.98
CA VAL A 411 9.62 -36.95 5.74
C VAL A 411 9.22 -36.99 7.22
N VAL A 412 8.92 -38.20 7.70
CA VAL A 412 8.76 -38.52 9.12
C VAL A 412 9.96 -39.33 9.59
N ASP A 413 10.79 -38.72 10.45
CA ASP A 413 12.00 -39.32 11.05
C ASP A 413 11.83 -39.70 12.52
N VAL A 414 10.62 -40.12 12.89
CA VAL A 414 10.36 -40.72 14.19
C VAL A 414 10.70 -42.21 14.10
N LEU A 415 11.73 -42.68 14.81
CA LEU A 415 12.22 -44.06 14.68
C LEU A 415 11.48 -45.07 15.59
N GLU A 416 10.90 -44.63 16.71
CA GLU A 416 10.21 -45.50 17.67
C GLU A 416 8.94 -44.79 18.23
N LEU A 417 7.81 -45.52 18.30
CA LEU A 417 6.63 -45.10 19.07
C LEU A 417 6.79 -45.55 20.52
N GLN A 418 6.52 -44.67 21.47
CA GLN A 418 6.26 -45.13 22.84
C GLN A 418 4.83 -45.69 22.92
N THR A 419 4.61 -46.57 23.90
CA THR A 419 3.33 -47.26 24.07
C THR A 419 2.17 -46.28 24.28
N GLY A 420 1.21 -46.26 23.34
CA GLY A 420 0.02 -45.41 23.41
C GLY A 420 0.09 -44.08 22.64
N GLU A 421 1.13 -43.89 21.81
CA GLU A 421 1.29 -42.70 20.97
C GLU A 421 0.68 -42.85 19.57
N ASP A 422 0.31 -41.71 18.97
CA ASP A 422 -0.26 -41.65 17.63
C ASP A 422 0.82 -41.83 16.54
N VAL A 423 0.46 -42.58 15.50
CA VAL A 423 1.28 -42.79 14.30
C VAL A 423 1.38 -41.53 13.45
N CYS A 424 2.55 -41.30 12.86
CA CYS A 424 2.86 -40.11 12.07
C CYS A 424 2.96 -40.46 10.58
N SER A 425 2.04 -39.99 9.75
CA SER A 425 2.06 -40.30 8.32
C SER A 425 2.62 -39.13 7.50
N ALA A 426 3.36 -39.45 6.45
CA ALA A 426 3.90 -38.47 5.51
C ALA A 426 2.95 -38.29 4.31
N TYR A 427 2.65 -37.04 3.96
CA TYR A 427 1.73 -36.69 2.88
C TYR A 427 2.41 -35.76 1.87
N ALA A 428 2.50 -36.18 0.62
CA ALA A 428 3.14 -35.43 -0.46
C ALA A 428 2.29 -35.39 -1.73
N ALA A 429 2.08 -34.20 -2.29
CA ALA A 429 1.26 -34.01 -3.48
C ALA A 429 1.86 -33.03 -4.49
N GLY A 430 1.89 -33.40 -5.76
CA GLY A 430 2.38 -32.52 -6.83
C GLY A 430 1.58 -31.21 -6.97
N ILE A 431 0.29 -31.20 -6.63
CA ILE A 431 -0.57 -30.00 -6.68
C ILE A 431 -1.26 -29.74 -5.33
N VAL A 432 -2.05 -30.69 -4.80
CA VAL A 432 -2.82 -30.50 -3.56
C VAL A 432 -2.78 -31.68 -2.60
N CYS A 433 -2.43 -31.50 -1.32
CA CYS A 433 -2.51 -32.60 -0.35
C CYS A 433 -3.95 -33.07 -0.15
N THR A 434 -4.86 -32.19 0.28
CA THR A 434 -6.27 -32.52 0.50
C THR A 434 -7.18 -31.72 -0.41
N ASN A 435 -7.85 -32.39 -1.35
CA ASN A 435 -8.82 -31.77 -2.24
C ASN A 435 -10.25 -32.18 -1.87
N VAL A 436 -11.06 -31.19 -1.48
CA VAL A 436 -12.53 -31.29 -1.41
C VAL A 436 -13.23 -30.35 -2.40
N GLY A 437 -12.46 -29.54 -3.13
CA GLY A 437 -12.93 -28.64 -4.18
C GLY A 437 -12.70 -29.19 -5.60
N THR A 438 -12.46 -28.27 -6.53
CA THR A 438 -12.21 -28.59 -7.95
C THR A 438 -10.76 -28.34 -8.33
N LEU A 439 -10.13 -29.33 -8.96
CA LEU A 439 -8.86 -29.21 -9.68
C LEU A 439 -9.11 -29.41 -11.17
N PHE A 440 -8.72 -28.43 -11.98
CA PHE A 440 -8.97 -28.46 -13.42
C PHE A 440 -7.72 -28.13 -14.23
N LYS A 441 -7.26 -29.05 -15.08
CA LYS A 441 -6.13 -28.85 -15.99
C LYS A 441 -4.82 -28.44 -15.30
N CYS A 442 -4.57 -28.92 -14.10
CA CYS A 442 -3.31 -28.71 -13.40
C CYS A 442 -2.26 -29.74 -13.85
N THR A 443 -0.99 -29.34 -13.82
CA THR A 443 0.12 -30.19 -14.26
C THR A 443 1.21 -30.25 -13.20
N ASN A 444 1.58 -31.45 -12.77
CA ASN A 444 2.78 -31.68 -11.99
C ASN A 444 3.89 -32.22 -12.91
N GLN A 445 5.01 -31.52 -13.01
CA GLN A 445 6.22 -31.95 -13.72
C GLN A 445 7.35 -32.37 -12.77
N GLY A 446 7.15 -32.15 -11.48
CA GLY A 446 8.12 -32.38 -10.42
C GLY A 446 8.00 -33.76 -9.77
N SER A 447 9.09 -34.20 -9.14
CA SER A 447 9.09 -35.45 -8.35
C SER A 447 8.36 -35.26 -7.02
N VAL A 448 7.63 -36.28 -6.58
CA VAL A 448 6.87 -36.28 -5.33
C VAL A 448 7.28 -37.47 -4.48
N THR A 449 7.84 -37.21 -3.31
CA THR A 449 8.30 -38.25 -2.38
C THR A 449 7.68 -38.10 -1.01
N ALA A 450 7.08 -39.17 -0.49
CA ALA A 450 6.68 -39.30 0.91
C ALA A 450 7.45 -40.45 1.57
N THR A 451 8.09 -40.19 2.70
CA THR A 451 8.85 -41.18 3.46
C THR A 451 8.44 -41.16 4.92
N ALA A 452 8.07 -42.31 5.47
CA ALA A 452 7.73 -42.45 6.87
C ALA A 452 8.43 -43.65 7.51
N HIS A 453 9.33 -43.39 8.46
CA HIS A 453 9.89 -44.46 9.28
C HIS A 453 8.84 -45.07 10.22
N ASN A 454 7.85 -44.27 10.62
CA ASN A 454 6.85 -44.65 11.62
C ASN A 454 5.47 -44.07 11.31
N GLY A 455 4.63 -44.85 10.64
CA GLY A 455 3.33 -44.43 10.10
C GLY A 455 3.27 -44.56 8.59
N GLY A 456 2.13 -44.23 7.98
CA GLY A 456 1.91 -44.43 6.54
C GLY A 456 2.64 -43.39 5.69
N ALA A 457 2.91 -43.74 4.44
CA ALA A 457 3.43 -42.78 3.45
C ALA A 457 2.47 -42.68 2.27
N PHE A 458 2.07 -41.46 1.91
CA PHE A 458 1.09 -41.23 0.84
C PHE A 458 1.62 -40.19 -0.13
N ALA A 459 1.81 -40.61 -1.39
CA ALA A 459 2.34 -39.76 -2.45
C ALA A 459 1.39 -39.72 -3.65
N GLY A 460 1.03 -38.51 -4.05
CA GLY A 460 0.14 -38.26 -5.18
C GLY A 460 0.78 -37.36 -6.23
N GLY A 461 0.79 -37.80 -7.49
CA GLY A 461 1.30 -36.97 -8.57
C GLY A 461 0.50 -35.68 -8.76
N ILE A 462 -0.79 -35.66 -8.42
CA ILE A 462 -1.61 -34.44 -8.37
C ILE A 462 -2.12 -34.19 -6.94
N VAL A 463 -2.74 -35.19 -6.30
CA VAL A 463 -3.24 -35.07 -4.93
C VAL A 463 -2.91 -36.23 -4.01
N THR A 464 -2.78 -35.98 -2.71
CA THR A 464 -2.72 -37.07 -1.72
C THR A 464 -4.12 -37.65 -1.52
N PHE A 465 -5.08 -36.81 -1.10
CA PHE A 465 -6.46 -37.20 -0.84
C PHE A 465 -7.43 -36.40 -1.70
N ASN A 466 -8.14 -37.08 -2.61
CA ASN A 466 -9.33 -36.55 -3.25
C ASN A 466 -10.55 -37.00 -2.45
N THR A 467 -11.26 -36.09 -1.81
CA THR A 467 -12.27 -36.44 -0.81
C THR A 467 -13.53 -35.58 -0.86
N VAL A 468 -14.53 -35.97 -0.07
CA VAL A 468 -15.80 -35.28 0.09
C VAL A 468 -15.92 -34.76 1.52
N THR A 469 -16.65 -33.68 1.73
CA THR A 469 -16.98 -33.24 3.09
C THR A 469 -18.02 -34.16 3.73
N ASN A 470 -18.07 -34.21 5.07
CA ASN A 470 -18.99 -35.08 5.81
C ASN A 470 -20.48 -34.88 5.45
N ASP A 471 -20.84 -33.69 4.97
CA ASP A 471 -22.21 -33.34 4.56
C ASP A 471 -22.43 -33.48 3.04
N TYR A 472 -21.46 -34.00 2.28
CA TYR A 472 -21.45 -34.07 0.81
C TYR A 472 -21.67 -32.72 0.10
N ALA A 473 -21.52 -31.61 0.83
CA ALA A 473 -21.71 -30.26 0.28
C ALA A 473 -20.64 -29.90 -0.75
N LEU A 474 -19.45 -30.49 -0.61
CA LEU A 474 -18.34 -30.35 -1.54
C LEU A 474 -17.82 -31.73 -1.93
N LEU A 475 -17.58 -31.91 -3.22
CA LEU A 475 -17.12 -33.17 -3.81
C LEU A 475 -15.77 -32.92 -4.48
N GLY A 476 -14.74 -33.63 -4.02
CA GLY A 476 -13.42 -33.60 -4.63
C GLY A 476 -13.50 -34.01 -6.09
N MET A 477 -13.20 -33.07 -6.97
CA MET A 477 -13.24 -33.26 -8.42
C MET A 477 -11.88 -32.95 -9.03
N ILE A 478 -11.34 -33.90 -9.78
CA ILE A 478 -10.10 -33.75 -10.55
C ILE A 478 -10.45 -33.99 -12.01
N GLU A 479 -10.21 -33.01 -12.86
CA GLU A 479 -10.48 -33.10 -14.29
C GLU A 479 -9.34 -32.56 -15.14
N GLY A 480 -8.90 -33.34 -16.13
CA GLY A 480 -7.93 -32.87 -17.11
C GLY A 480 -6.50 -32.68 -16.56
N CYS A 481 -6.20 -33.22 -15.38
CA CYS A 481 -4.90 -33.01 -14.73
C CYS A 481 -3.84 -33.99 -15.26
N SER A 482 -2.58 -33.57 -15.25
CA SER A 482 -1.44 -34.37 -15.76
C SER A 482 -0.33 -34.49 -14.73
N GLY A 483 -0.13 -35.69 -14.20
CA GLY A 483 1.13 -36.09 -13.55
C GLY A 483 2.16 -36.38 -14.64
N LEU A 484 3.32 -35.74 -14.56
CA LEU A 484 4.44 -35.90 -15.49
C LEU A 484 5.77 -36.06 -14.73
N GLY A 485 5.73 -36.15 -13.40
CA GLY A 485 6.86 -36.39 -12.53
C GLY A 485 6.72 -37.72 -11.78
N GLU A 486 7.85 -38.22 -11.30
CA GLU A 486 7.91 -39.47 -10.53
C GLU A 486 7.21 -39.34 -9.18
N VAL A 487 6.57 -40.42 -8.73
CA VAL A 487 5.82 -40.46 -7.47
C VAL A 487 6.28 -41.66 -6.65
N THR A 488 6.80 -41.41 -5.45
CA THR A 488 7.30 -42.46 -4.55
C THR A 488 6.72 -42.29 -3.15
N ALA A 489 6.17 -43.37 -2.59
CA ALA A 489 5.78 -43.46 -1.19
C ALA A 489 6.56 -44.60 -0.52
N SER A 490 7.21 -44.36 0.63
CA SER A 490 7.98 -45.38 1.35
C SER A 490 7.63 -45.39 2.83
N SER A 491 7.26 -46.54 3.38
CA SER A 491 7.03 -46.71 4.82
C SER A 491 7.73 -47.94 5.39
N ASP A 492 8.36 -47.79 6.56
CA ASP A 492 9.08 -48.89 7.22
C ASP A 492 8.19 -49.72 8.16
N SER A 493 6.97 -49.25 8.46
CA SER A 493 6.16 -49.80 9.55
C SER A 493 4.65 -49.73 9.33
N TYR A 494 4.19 -49.22 8.18
CA TYR A 494 2.78 -49.12 7.82
C TYR A 494 2.60 -49.19 6.30
N ASN A 495 1.35 -49.15 5.86
CA ASN A 495 1.03 -49.12 4.44
C ASN A 495 1.61 -47.88 3.77
N SER A 496 2.15 -48.07 2.56
CA SER A 496 2.51 -47.00 1.64
C SER A 496 1.50 -46.93 0.50
N THR A 497 1.24 -45.73 -0.02
CA THR A 497 0.26 -45.54 -1.09
C THR A 497 0.76 -44.50 -2.08
N ALA A 498 0.94 -44.91 -3.34
CA ALA A 498 1.40 -44.06 -4.42
C ALA A 498 0.41 -44.07 -5.58
N GLY A 499 0.02 -42.88 -6.03
CA GLY A 499 -0.85 -42.71 -7.18
C GLY A 499 -0.38 -41.64 -8.14
N GLY A 500 -0.35 -41.94 -9.44
CA GLY A 500 0.09 -40.97 -10.44
C GLY A 500 -0.75 -39.70 -10.52
N VAL A 501 -2.03 -39.78 -10.15
CA VAL A 501 -2.91 -38.63 -9.95
C VAL A 501 -3.28 -38.49 -8.49
N ALA A 502 -3.83 -39.52 -7.85
CA ALA A 502 -4.25 -39.45 -6.44
C ALA A 502 -3.65 -40.58 -5.61
N ALA A 503 -3.06 -40.33 -4.45
CA ALA A 503 -2.73 -41.44 -3.54
C ALA A 503 -4.03 -42.16 -3.13
N VAL A 504 -5.04 -41.41 -2.71
CA VAL A 504 -6.35 -41.92 -2.34
C VAL A 504 -7.48 -41.10 -2.99
N ASN A 505 -8.38 -41.79 -3.68
CA ASN A 505 -9.62 -41.22 -4.22
C ASN A 505 -10.84 -41.75 -3.45
N ASN A 506 -11.31 -40.98 -2.47
CA ASN A 506 -12.36 -41.41 -1.56
C ASN A 506 -13.72 -41.58 -2.25
N LYS A 507 -14.59 -42.32 -1.58
CA LYS A 507 -15.98 -42.51 -2.01
C LYS A 507 -16.69 -41.17 -2.21
N GLY A 508 -17.33 -41.03 -3.37
CA GLY A 508 -18.04 -39.80 -3.77
C GLY A 508 -17.15 -38.77 -4.48
N ALA A 509 -15.83 -38.91 -4.42
CA ALA A 509 -14.90 -38.08 -5.19
C ALA A 509 -14.74 -38.62 -6.62
N THR A 510 -14.32 -37.74 -7.55
CA THR A 510 -14.19 -38.06 -8.98
C THR A 510 -12.82 -37.67 -9.51
N ILE A 511 -12.23 -38.57 -10.30
CA ILE A 511 -11.10 -38.29 -11.17
C ILE A 511 -11.52 -38.60 -12.60
N GLN A 512 -11.38 -37.61 -13.49
CA GLN A 512 -11.72 -37.80 -14.89
C GLN A 512 -10.71 -37.15 -15.83
N PHE A 513 -10.57 -37.75 -17.01
CA PHE A 513 -9.77 -37.20 -18.12
C PHE A 513 -8.33 -36.82 -17.72
N SER A 514 -7.77 -37.54 -16.74
CA SER A 514 -6.48 -37.21 -16.13
C SER A 514 -5.45 -38.25 -16.48
N ARG A 515 -4.18 -37.87 -16.49
CA ARG A 515 -3.09 -38.77 -16.91
C ARG A 515 -1.87 -38.75 -16.00
N GLN A 516 -1.11 -39.84 -16.05
CA GLN A 516 0.25 -39.94 -15.50
C GLN A 516 1.19 -40.58 -16.53
N THR A 517 2.40 -40.04 -16.67
CA THR A 517 3.38 -40.49 -17.68
C THR A 517 4.74 -40.94 -17.13
N GLN A 518 4.92 -40.99 -15.82
CA GLN A 518 6.18 -41.36 -15.17
C GLN A 518 6.03 -42.53 -14.21
N ARG A 519 7.15 -42.93 -13.58
CA ARG A 519 7.19 -43.96 -12.54
C ARG A 519 6.28 -43.61 -11.36
N VAL A 520 5.50 -44.58 -10.91
CA VAL A 520 4.74 -44.52 -9.65
C VAL A 520 5.09 -45.75 -8.83
N GLU A 521 5.43 -45.57 -7.56
CA GLU A 521 5.91 -46.66 -6.72
C GLU A 521 5.58 -46.42 -5.24
N ALA A 522 4.95 -47.41 -4.62
CA ALA A 522 4.82 -47.53 -3.18
C ALA A 522 5.77 -48.64 -2.69
N LEU A 523 6.43 -48.43 -1.56
CA LEU A 523 7.37 -49.37 -0.95
C LEU A 523 7.06 -49.49 0.54
N THR A 524 6.82 -50.70 1.00
CA THR A 524 6.55 -50.98 2.40
C THR A 524 7.48 -52.06 2.92
N GLN A 525 7.99 -51.90 4.14
CA GLN A 525 8.71 -52.95 4.85
C GLN A 525 7.79 -53.70 5.83
N GLY A 526 7.96 -55.03 5.94
CA GLY A 526 7.24 -55.87 6.90
C GLY A 526 5.89 -56.38 6.39
N ASP A 527 4.99 -56.75 7.31
CA ASP A 527 3.69 -57.40 7.02
C ASP A 527 2.58 -56.41 6.59
N TYR A 528 2.95 -55.33 5.88
CA TYR A 528 2.05 -54.25 5.48
C TYR A 528 2.00 -54.13 3.96
N TYR A 529 0.96 -53.47 3.44
CA TYR A 529 0.70 -53.43 2.00
C TYR A 529 1.23 -52.14 1.37
N ASP A 530 1.85 -52.27 0.20
CA ASP A 530 2.11 -51.16 -0.70
C ASP A 530 1.03 -51.07 -1.79
N TYR A 531 0.39 -49.91 -1.89
CA TYR A 531 -0.69 -49.65 -2.84
C TYR A 531 -0.19 -48.76 -3.96
N THR A 532 0.11 -49.36 -5.12
CA THR A 532 0.66 -48.63 -6.26
C THR A 532 -0.35 -48.57 -7.40
N GLY A 533 -0.76 -47.36 -7.78
CA GLY A 533 -1.72 -47.11 -8.85
C GLY A 533 -1.21 -46.13 -9.89
N GLY A 534 -1.27 -46.49 -11.18
CA GLY A 534 -0.88 -45.55 -12.24
C GLY A 534 -1.70 -44.25 -12.24
N ILE A 535 -2.98 -44.30 -11.84
CA ILE A 535 -3.83 -43.13 -11.60
C ILE A 535 -4.10 -42.94 -10.10
N ALA A 536 -4.62 -43.97 -9.43
CA ALA A 536 -5.00 -43.89 -8.02
C ALA A 536 -4.38 -45.02 -7.19
N GLY A 537 -3.63 -44.72 -6.13
CA GLY A 537 -3.10 -45.78 -5.25
C GLY A 537 -4.23 -46.60 -4.62
N GLN A 538 -5.22 -45.89 -4.07
CA GLN A 538 -6.48 -46.45 -3.60
C GLN A 538 -7.67 -45.66 -4.16
N SER A 539 -8.78 -46.33 -4.47
CA SER A 539 -10.00 -45.63 -4.89
C SER A 539 -11.29 -46.30 -4.40
N GLY A 540 -12.18 -45.51 -3.83
CA GLY A 540 -13.61 -45.79 -3.70
C GLY A 540 -14.50 -44.84 -4.53
N GLY A 541 -13.89 -43.84 -5.17
CA GLY A 541 -14.56 -42.85 -6.00
C GLY A 541 -14.65 -43.22 -7.49
N LEU A 542 -15.20 -42.30 -8.29
CA LEU A 542 -15.36 -42.45 -9.74
C LEU A 542 -14.02 -42.22 -10.46
N LEU A 543 -13.64 -43.15 -11.34
CA LEU A 543 -12.52 -43.00 -12.27
C LEU A 543 -13.02 -43.13 -13.72
N LYS A 544 -12.83 -42.11 -14.55
CA LYS A 544 -13.37 -42.08 -15.92
C LYS A 544 -12.44 -41.40 -16.91
N GLY A 545 -12.17 -42.04 -18.05
CA GLY A 545 -11.39 -41.41 -19.11
C GLY A 545 -9.93 -41.14 -18.73
N CYS A 546 -9.39 -41.84 -17.73
CA CYS A 546 -8.03 -41.62 -17.23
C CYS A 546 -7.02 -42.47 -17.99
N PHE A 547 -5.76 -42.00 -18.01
CA PHE A 547 -4.73 -42.55 -18.86
C PHE A 547 -3.36 -42.68 -18.16
N PHE A 548 -2.77 -43.88 -18.16
CA PHE A 548 -1.44 -44.10 -17.59
C PHE A 548 -0.45 -44.60 -18.65
N VAL A 549 0.73 -43.97 -18.74
CA VAL A 549 1.86 -44.44 -19.56
C VAL A 549 3.13 -44.34 -18.74
N GLY A 550 3.48 -45.40 -18.02
CA GLY A 550 4.64 -45.30 -17.14
C GLY A 550 5.10 -46.63 -16.59
N THR A 551 6.10 -46.52 -15.71
CA THR A 551 6.68 -47.67 -15.03
C THR A 551 5.98 -47.87 -13.68
N LEU A 552 5.67 -49.12 -13.38
CA LEU A 552 5.16 -49.57 -12.08
C LEU A 552 6.10 -50.65 -11.54
N PRO A 553 6.19 -50.81 -10.21
CA PRO A 553 6.92 -51.90 -9.59
C PRO A 553 6.37 -53.27 -10.02
N GLU A 554 7.19 -54.31 -9.86
CA GLU A 554 6.70 -55.68 -10.02
C GLU A 554 5.77 -56.03 -8.85
N GLN A 555 4.71 -56.79 -9.15
CA GLN A 555 3.80 -57.27 -8.12
C GLN A 555 4.45 -58.43 -7.34
N ASP A 556 4.52 -58.31 -6.02
CA ASP A 556 4.86 -59.40 -5.10
C ASP A 556 3.65 -59.81 -4.21
N GLN A 557 3.88 -60.55 -3.11
CA GLN A 557 2.78 -61.03 -2.25
C GLN A 557 2.11 -59.92 -1.44
N ASP A 558 2.86 -58.85 -1.12
CA ASP A 558 2.41 -57.75 -0.26
C ASP A 558 2.15 -56.46 -1.06
N SER A 559 2.57 -56.44 -2.34
CA SER A 559 2.31 -55.36 -3.29
C SER A 559 1.00 -55.49 -4.06
N ILE A 560 0.18 -54.45 -3.93
CA ILE A 560 -1.07 -54.27 -4.66
C ILE A 560 -0.84 -53.23 -5.75
N VAL A 561 -0.44 -53.72 -6.94
CA VAL A 561 -0.04 -52.89 -8.09
C VAL A 561 -1.10 -52.97 -9.19
N GLY A 562 -1.65 -51.83 -9.60
CA GLY A 562 -2.58 -51.76 -10.72
C GLY A 562 -2.36 -50.53 -11.62
N ALA A 563 -2.55 -50.70 -12.91
CA ALA A 563 -2.18 -49.68 -13.89
C ALA A 563 -3.10 -48.45 -13.87
N ILE A 564 -4.36 -48.60 -13.49
CA ILE A 564 -5.25 -47.47 -13.19
C ILE A 564 -5.36 -47.30 -11.68
N VAL A 565 -5.73 -48.36 -10.96
CA VAL A 565 -5.89 -48.30 -9.51
C VAL A 565 -5.15 -49.44 -8.83
N GLY A 566 -4.40 -49.15 -7.76
CA GLY A 566 -3.78 -50.16 -6.91
C GLY A 566 -4.86 -50.99 -6.22
N SER A 567 -5.53 -50.42 -5.20
CA SER A 567 -6.64 -51.07 -4.48
C SER A 567 -7.96 -50.35 -4.71
N TYR A 568 -9.01 -51.10 -5.06
CA TYR A 568 -10.35 -50.56 -5.26
C TYR A 568 -11.35 -51.05 -4.21
N HIS A 569 -12.05 -50.13 -3.53
CA HIS A 569 -13.11 -50.45 -2.58
C HIS A 569 -14.46 -50.57 -3.28
N LEU A 570 -15.03 -51.78 -3.28
CA LEU A 570 -16.34 -52.10 -3.89
C LEU A 570 -17.51 -51.50 -3.09
N TYR A 571 -18.57 -51.10 -3.79
CA TYR A 571 -19.81 -50.63 -3.17
C TYR A 571 -20.83 -51.76 -3.05
N TYR A 572 -21.35 -52.02 -1.84
CA TYR A 572 -22.47 -52.94 -1.66
C TYR A 572 -23.75 -52.36 -2.26
N GLY A 573 -24.17 -52.95 -3.37
CA GLY A 573 -25.34 -52.59 -4.14
C GLY A 573 -26.66 -53.15 -3.63
N GLY A 574 -26.68 -53.84 -2.49
CA GLY A 574 -27.83 -54.61 -2.03
C GLY A 574 -27.91 -55.99 -2.68
N LYS A 575 -29.06 -56.67 -2.54
CA LYS A 575 -29.29 -57.98 -3.15
C LYS A 575 -30.03 -57.87 -4.48
N TYR A 576 -29.45 -58.43 -5.53
CA TYR A 576 -30.12 -58.65 -6.82
C TYR A 576 -30.38 -60.15 -6.98
N ASN A 577 -31.64 -60.55 -7.20
CA ASN A 577 -32.07 -61.96 -7.24
C ASN A 577 -31.60 -62.81 -6.03
N GLY A 578 -31.50 -62.20 -4.84
CA GLY A 578 -31.09 -62.89 -3.61
C GLY A 578 -29.57 -63.04 -3.43
N GLN A 579 -28.76 -62.62 -4.41
CA GLN A 579 -27.30 -62.56 -4.32
C GLN A 579 -26.84 -61.14 -3.99
N ASP A 580 -25.78 -61.05 -3.19
CA ASP A 580 -25.12 -59.78 -2.87
C ASP A 580 -24.47 -59.20 -4.13
N THR A 581 -24.88 -57.99 -4.49
CA THR A 581 -24.39 -57.28 -5.68
C THR A 581 -23.41 -56.22 -5.24
N TRP A 582 -22.27 -56.13 -5.93
CA TRP A 582 -21.24 -55.12 -5.66
C TRP A 582 -20.98 -54.31 -6.93
N TYR A 583 -20.96 -52.98 -6.81
CA TYR A 583 -20.73 -52.08 -7.93
C TYR A 583 -19.32 -51.48 -7.87
N THR A 584 -18.73 -51.31 -9.04
CA THR A 584 -17.49 -50.55 -9.25
C THR A 584 -17.86 -49.21 -9.87
N ASN A 585 -17.15 -48.15 -9.50
CA ASN A 585 -17.26 -46.82 -10.11
C ASN A 585 -16.06 -46.54 -11.01
N ILE A 586 -15.44 -47.58 -11.57
CA ILE A 586 -14.48 -47.43 -12.68
C ILE A 586 -15.32 -47.49 -13.96
N TRP A 587 -15.53 -46.33 -14.59
CA TRP A 587 -16.41 -46.20 -15.75
C TRP A 587 -15.61 -46.13 -17.05
N ASP A 588 -16.32 -46.20 -18.18
CA ASP A 588 -15.75 -46.35 -19.53
C ASP A 588 -14.59 -45.40 -19.86
N ASN A 589 -13.71 -45.89 -20.74
CA ASN A 589 -12.60 -45.18 -21.39
C ASN A 589 -11.35 -44.93 -20.52
N ASN A 590 -11.12 -45.72 -19.48
CA ASN A 590 -9.80 -45.76 -18.84
C ASN A 590 -8.85 -46.62 -19.69
N ALA A 591 -7.64 -46.14 -19.92
CA ALA A 591 -6.63 -46.80 -20.73
C ALA A 591 -5.26 -46.75 -20.03
N PHE A 592 -4.45 -47.78 -20.24
CA PHE A 592 -3.09 -47.78 -19.72
C PHE A 592 -2.12 -48.50 -20.64
N VAL A 593 -0.86 -48.10 -20.50
CA VAL A 593 0.29 -48.68 -21.14
C VAL A 593 1.39 -48.80 -20.09
N SER A 594 1.83 -50.02 -19.81
CA SER A 594 2.91 -50.26 -18.83
C SER A 594 3.92 -51.26 -19.36
N ASP A 595 5.18 -51.02 -19.02
CA ASP A 595 6.31 -51.89 -19.34
C ASP A 595 6.37 -53.14 -18.44
N SER A 596 5.60 -53.20 -17.34
CA SER A 596 5.62 -54.36 -16.44
C SER A 596 4.73 -55.50 -16.98
N ALA A 597 5.29 -56.72 -16.99
CA ALA A 597 4.68 -57.89 -17.65
C ALA A 597 3.44 -58.47 -16.96
N ARG A 598 3.04 -57.93 -15.79
CA ARG A 598 1.99 -58.50 -14.91
C ARG A 598 1.00 -57.48 -14.36
N THR A 599 0.90 -56.29 -14.94
CA THR A 599 -0.03 -55.27 -14.45
C THR A 599 -1.46 -55.51 -14.94
N SER A 600 -2.38 -55.72 -14.01
CA SER A 600 -3.82 -55.61 -14.28
C SER A 600 -4.25 -54.14 -14.31
N GLY A 601 -5.36 -53.82 -14.97
CA GLY A 601 -5.92 -52.46 -14.94
C GLY A 601 -6.34 -52.00 -13.55
N ALA A 602 -6.71 -52.94 -12.68
CA ALA A 602 -7.04 -52.73 -11.27
C ALA A 602 -6.83 -54.02 -10.48
N VAL A 603 -6.43 -53.92 -9.21
CA VAL A 603 -6.55 -55.03 -8.24
C VAL A 603 -7.76 -54.74 -7.35
N VAL A 604 -8.74 -55.66 -7.37
CA VAL A 604 -9.88 -55.61 -6.44
C VAL A 604 -9.38 -56.16 -5.12
N SER A 605 -9.28 -55.32 -4.09
CA SER A 605 -9.01 -55.80 -2.74
C SER A 605 -10.33 -56.25 -2.11
N ASP A 606 -10.45 -57.55 -1.85
CA ASP A 606 -11.54 -58.08 -1.04
C ASP A 606 -11.25 -57.68 0.41
N THR A 607 -11.79 -56.55 0.87
CA THR A 607 -11.68 -56.16 2.29
C THR A 607 -12.61 -56.98 3.19
N SER A 608 -12.79 -58.27 2.92
CA SER A 608 -13.49 -59.16 3.85
C SER A 608 -12.91 -60.58 3.91
N ASP A 609 -11.99 -60.76 4.85
CA ASP A 609 -11.76 -62.04 5.55
C ASP A 609 -13.03 -62.64 6.20
N VAL A 610 -14.22 -62.05 5.99
CA VAL A 610 -15.49 -62.46 6.57
C VAL A 610 -16.24 -63.48 5.70
N PHE A 611 -15.94 -63.63 4.39
CA PHE A 611 -16.82 -64.42 3.51
C PHE A 611 -16.18 -65.53 2.65
N GLY A 612 -14.88 -65.82 2.80
CA GLY A 612 -14.29 -67.04 2.25
C GLY A 612 -14.22 -67.13 0.71
N LEU A 613 -14.36 -66.00 0.00
CA LEU A 613 -14.13 -65.91 -1.43
C LEU A 613 -12.65 -65.61 -1.70
N ARG A 614 -11.82 -66.65 -1.72
CA ARG A 614 -10.46 -66.53 -2.28
C ARG A 614 -10.56 -66.43 -3.81
N GLY A 615 -10.57 -65.21 -4.34
CA GLY A 615 -10.51 -64.97 -5.79
C GLY A 615 -10.17 -63.52 -6.11
N TYR A 616 -8.98 -63.30 -6.67
CA TYR A 616 -8.60 -62.04 -7.32
C TYR A 616 -9.37 -61.90 -8.64
N ASP A 617 -10.62 -61.47 -8.60
CA ASP A 617 -11.36 -61.14 -9.81
C ASP A 617 -10.92 -59.75 -10.29
N GLY A 618 -9.90 -59.72 -11.15
CA GLY A 618 -9.37 -58.50 -11.75
C GLY A 618 -10.45 -57.73 -12.49
N LEU A 619 -10.60 -56.45 -12.17
CA LEU A 619 -11.47 -55.57 -12.94
C LEU A 619 -10.83 -55.33 -14.31
N ARG A 620 -11.50 -55.76 -15.38
CA ARG A 620 -11.10 -55.42 -16.75
C ARG A 620 -11.36 -53.94 -16.97
N ALA A 621 -10.30 -53.12 -16.92
CA ALA A 621 -10.34 -51.79 -17.52
C ALA A 621 -10.83 -51.92 -18.97
N SER A 622 -11.57 -50.92 -19.45
CA SER A 622 -12.27 -50.96 -20.75
C SER A 622 -11.34 -51.35 -21.91
N ILE A 623 -10.05 -51.01 -21.79
CA ILE A 623 -9.02 -51.21 -22.81
C ILE A 623 -7.66 -51.41 -22.12
N THR A 624 -7.05 -52.59 -22.26
CA THR A 624 -5.73 -52.93 -21.68
C THR A 624 -4.73 -53.19 -22.80
N TYR A 625 -3.60 -52.46 -22.83
CA TYR A 625 -2.50 -52.77 -23.76
C TYR A 625 -1.14 -52.65 -23.05
N SER A 626 -0.58 -53.79 -22.67
CA SER A 626 0.84 -53.89 -22.30
C SER A 626 1.73 -53.87 -23.55
N ARG A 627 2.99 -53.44 -23.43
CA ARG A 627 4.01 -53.53 -24.49
C ARG A 627 4.10 -54.93 -25.12
N TYR A 628 3.82 -55.98 -24.34
CA TYR A 628 3.79 -57.37 -24.79
C TYR A 628 2.75 -57.67 -25.87
N TYR A 629 1.73 -56.83 -26.04
CA TYR A 629 0.67 -57.00 -27.04
C TYR A 629 0.96 -56.30 -28.38
N PHE A 630 2.10 -55.62 -28.50
CA PHE A 630 2.55 -55.00 -29.75
C PHE A 630 3.60 -55.89 -30.43
N GLU A 631 3.44 -56.13 -31.73
CA GLU A 631 4.37 -56.99 -32.50
C GLU A 631 5.81 -56.47 -32.52
N ASN A 632 6.00 -55.16 -32.33
CA ASN A 632 7.31 -54.54 -32.22
C ASN A 632 7.26 -53.21 -31.43
N THR A 633 8.42 -52.76 -30.96
CA THR A 633 8.58 -51.51 -30.18
C THR A 633 8.11 -50.26 -30.95
N ALA A 634 8.23 -50.24 -32.29
CA ALA A 634 7.83 -49.06 -33.08
C ALA A 634 6.30 -48.87 -33.15
N GLY A 635 5.53 -49.96 -33.18
CA GLY A 635 4.06 -49.91 -33.09
C GLY A 635 3.59 -49.37 -31.74
N TYR A 636 4.25 -49.80 -30.66
CA TYR A 636 4.04 -49.30 -29.30
C TYR A 636 4.37 -47.80 -29.18
N GLU A 637 5.53 -47.37 -29.67
CA GLU A 637 5.96 -45.97 -29.62
C GLU A 637 5.03 -45.05 -30.43
N LYS A 638 4.58 -45.49 -31.60
CA LYS A 638 3.59 -44.77 -32.41
C LYS A 638 2.25 -44.61 -31.68
N TYR A 639 1.75 -45.71 -31.09
CA TYR A 639 0.50 -45.70 -30.32
C TYR A 639 0.56 -44.74 -29.13
N VAL A 640 1.64 -44.81 -28.35
CA VAL A 640 1.88 -43.91 -27.22
C VAL A 640 1.96 -42.46 -27.69
N SER A 641 2.66 -42.17 -28.80
CA SER A 641 2.74 -40.82 -29.36
C SER A 641 1.37 -40.28 -29.79
N GLU A 642 0.58 -41.06 -30.52
CA GLU A 642 -0.75 -40.66 -30.99
C GLU A 642 -1.74 -40.45 -29.83
N LEU A 643 -1.64 -41.26 -28.77
CA LEU A 643 -2.39 -41.05 -27.53
C LEU A 643 -1.96 -39.81 -26.74
N LEU A 644 -0.66 -39.53 -26.68
CA LEU A 644 -0.13 -38.37 -25.96
C LEU A 644 -0.39 -37.05 -26.71
N ASP A 645 -0.44 -37.08 -28.05
CA ASP A 645 -0.73 -35.94 -28.93
C ASP A 645 -2.24 -35.62 -29.04
N ALA A 646 -3.11 -36.61 -28.79
CA ALA A 646 -4.56 -36.45 -28.78
C ALA A 646 -5.04 -35.66 -27.55
N ASN A 647 -4.79 -34.35 -27.54
CA ASN A 647 -5.44 -33.43 -26.64
C ASN A 647 -6.98 -33.52 -26.83
N VAL A 648 -7.64 -34.18 -25.87
CA VAL A 648 -9.09 -34.11 -25.55
C VAL A 648 -10.05 -35.01 -26.36
N LYS A 649 -9.63 -36.15 -26.92
CA LYS A 649 -10.62 -37.19 -27.29
C LYS A 649 -10.20 -38.59 -26.87
N PRO A 650 -11.07 -39.35 -26.18
CA PRO A 650 -10.90 -40.79 -26.05
C PRO A 650 -10.76 -41.38 -27.45
N VAL A 651 -9.70 -42.15 -27.68
CA VAL A 651 -9.57 -42.96 -28.90
C VAL A 651 -10.70 -43.97 -28.90
N THR A 652 -11.48 -44.01 -29.98
CA THR A 652 -12.60 -44.93 -30.11
C THR A 652 -12.10 -46.36 -30.31
N LEU A 653 -12.93 -47.35 -29.93
CA LEU A 653 -12.60 -48.77 -30.15
C LEU A 653 -12.32 -49.07 -31.63
N GLU A 654 -12.98 -48.36 -32.54
CA GLU A 654 -12.80 -48.47 -34.00
C GLU A 654 -11.46 -47.90 -34.46
N GLU A 655 -11.02 -46.74 -33.95
CA GLU A 655 -9.69 -46.19 -34.23
C GLU A 655 -8.58 -47.12 -33.72
N LEU A 656 -8.79 -47.79 -32.58
CA LEU A 656 -7.84 -48.78 -32.04
C LEU A 656 -7.71 -50.05 -32.90
N LYS A 657 -8.81 -50.49 -33.54
CA LYS A 657 -8.80 -51.66 -34.45
C LYS A 657 -7.96 -51.44 -35.69
N GLU A 658 -7.76 -50.19 -36.09
CA GLU A 658 -6.91 -49.82 -37.23
C GLU A 658 -5.40 -49.88 -36.90
N MET A 659 -5.02 -50.07 -35.64
CA MET A 659 -3.64 -49.98 -35.16
C MET A 659 -2.91 -51.33 -35.04
N GLU A 660 -3.46 -52.42 -35.59
CA GLU A 660 -2.86 -53.78 -35.59
C GLU A 660 -2.45 -54.31 -34.20
N ILE A 661 -3.29 -54.09 -33.19
CA ILE A 661 -3.05 -54.56 -31.81
C ILE A 661 -3.68 -55.95 -31.59
N TYR A 662 -3.03 -56.83 -30.83
CA TYR A 662 -3.61 -58.12 -30.41
C TYR A 662 -4.80 -57.91 -29.45
N TYR A 663 -5.93 -58.57 -29.71
CA TYR A 663 -7.13 -58.54 -28.89
C TYR A 663 -7.31 -59.88 -28.14
N GLU A 664 -7.47 -59.83 -26.81
CA GLU A 664 -8.03 -60.91 -25.98
C GLU A 664 -9.19 -60.42 -25.10
#